data_AF-A0A2K3PP77-F1
#
_entry.id   AF-A0A2K3PP77-F1
#
_cell.length_a   1.000
_cell.length_b   1.000
_cell.length_c   1.000
_cell.angle_alpha   90.00
_cell.angle_beta   90.00
_cell.angle_gamma   90.00
#
_symmetry.space_group_name_H-M   'P 1'
#
loop_
_entity.id
_entity.type
_entity.pdbx_description
1 polymer ?
#
loop_
_entity_poly.entity_id
_entity_poly.type
_entity_poly.pdbx_seq_one_letter_code
_entity_poly.pdbx_strand_id
1 'polypeptide(L)'
;MVAQLLESIIFIIDAVLPLLSNQLTLGFVEELEQDLTQMIRRHSFLTVVHACIKCLCSMSKIAGKGATAVQHLIQVFFKCLEDTQAVVNKQQVGRSLFSLGLLIRYGNCLFASSGNELVDVKRSLGLLMKYLAVEDCTLQVRSLQALGYVLIARPEYMLENDIGKILEGTLSNIANERIKMQALQNMFEYLLDAESKMETDKVDGNVPGHLVGAGQSVPVAAGAGDTNICGGIIQLYWDNILGRCLDLNEQVRQSALKIVEVVLRQGLVHPITCVPHLIALETDPLEPNSKLAHHLLMNMNEKYPAFFESRLGDGLQMSFMFMQSICVSPNENVNHKTQSKIHVSGKGKPQADSLTQSRVGVSRIYKLIRGNRISRNKFMSSIVRKFDNPRWNKFVIAFLTYCTEVLALLPFIAPDEPLYLIYAINRVVQVRAGPLEANFKAWSSSLSRSEGDGTPHGNGMYPQAPDEPIHTTQVQSLDLNGTYQQNVDVRPYLNDMTSVDLNGTNHQLPDYPLSHNGRSKVKLHAAGFADAFTFSKDDLEKVQADCLSAIALQLLLKLKRHLKIMYSLDDARCQGGMTHLTVLYLSLRCFPIFIQAYSPSEPPKPGDVFSKQNVPFNICESQFSLPTCPQELIQRYQEFKNALKEDTVDYSLYTANIKRKRQTPRKIRKSGPMVGANIDEDDDEDWAGGMRNINFSGGRRTSLRSSRQY
;
A
#
# COMPACT_ATOMS: atom_id res chain seq x y z
N MET A 1 40.37 -2.53 1.30
CA MET A 1 41.15 -3.19 2.37
C MET A 1 41.90 -2.20 3.25
N VAL A 2 42.90 -1.46 2.78
CA VAL A 2 43.67 -0.50 3.64
C VAL A 2 42.80 0.60 4.25
N ALA A 3 41.93 1.24 3.45
CA ALA A 3 41.04 2.29 3.95
C ALA A 3 40.02 1.76 4.98
N GLN A 4 39.44 0.57 4.74
CA GLN A 4 38.50 -0.08 5.67
C GLN A 4 39.18 -0.49 6.98
N LEU A 5 40.43 -0.96 6.91
CA LEU A 5 41.22 -1.26 8.10
C LEU A 5 41.45 0.02 8.92
N LEU A 6 41.86 1.11 8.27
CA LEU A 6 42.10 2.39 8.93
C LEU A 6 40.82 2.96 9.55
N GLU A 7 39.70 2.92 8.84
CA GLU A 7 38.37 3.26 9.35
C GLU A 7 38.02 2.45 10.60
N SER A 8 38.24 1.13 10.57
CA SER A 8 37.96 0.25 11.70
C SER A 8 38.84 0.56 12.91
N ILE A 9 40.14 0.84 12.69
CA ILE A 9 41.07 1.24 13.75
C ILE A 9 40.60 2.53 14.42
N ILE A 10 40.19 3.52 13.64
CA ILE A 10 39.72 4.81 14.19
C ILE A 10 38.42 4.61 14.99
N PHE A 11 37.49 3.78 14.52
CA PHE A 11 36.28 3.47 15.31
C PHE A 11 36.58 2.70 16.60
N ILE A 12 37.58 1.82 16.61
CA ILE A 12 38.05 1.17 17.84
C ILE A 12 38.62 2.22 18.81
N ILE A 13 39.45 3.15 18.33
CA ILE A 13 39.96 4.24 19.15
C ILE A 13 38.81 5.08 19.72
N ASP A 14 37.86 5.51 18.88
CA ASP A 14 36.67 6.28 19.29
C ASP A 14 35.86 5.57 20.38
N ALA A 15 35.66 4.26 20.27
CA ALA A 15 34.91 3.48 21.25
C ALA A 15 35.65 3.30 22.60
N VAL A 16 36.99 3.26 22.57
CA VAL A 16 37.82 3.05 23.77
C VAL A 16 38.14 4.36 24.49
N LEU A 17 38.20 5.49 23.78
CA LEU A 17 38.55 6.80 24.33
C LEU A 17 37.75 7.19 25.59
N PRO A 18 36.40 7.07 25.64
CA PRO A 18 35.63 7.40 26.84
C PRO A 18 36.03 6.58 28.09
N LEU A 19 36.46 5.33 27.89
CA LEU A 19 36.89 4.42 28.96
C LEU A 19 38.25 4.81 29.55
N LEU A 20 39.06 5.56 28.79
CA LEU A 20 40.40 6.01 29.17
C LEU A 20 40.42 7.47 29.68
N SER A 21 39.26 8.07 29.89
CA SER A 21 39.10 9.49 30.26
C SER A 21 40.03 9.98 31.39
N ASN A 22 40.26 9.16 32.42
CA ASN A 22 41.12 9.51 33.56
C ASN A 22 42.62 9.23 33.36
N GLN A 23 43.02 8.65 32.21
CA GLN A 23 44.40 8.18 31.93
C GLN A 23 45.03 8.82 30.68
N LEU A 24 44.29 9.66 29.96
CA LEU A 24 44.76 10.31 28.74
C LEU A 24 45.81 11.38 29.07
N THR A 25 47.03 11.20 28.58
CA THR A 25 48.09 12.20 28.68
C THR A 25 47.87 13.32 27.69
N LEU A 26 48.24 14.55 28.07
CA LEU A 26 48.05 15.74 27.23
C LEU A 26 48.72 15.62 25.86
N GLY A 27 49.92 15.04 25.83
CA GLY A 27 50.69 14.84 24.58
C GLY A 27 50.02 13.88 23.62
N PHE A 28 49.42 12.79 24.11
CA PHE A 28 48.67 11.86 23.28
C PHE A 28 47.45 12.51 22.62
N VAL A 29 46.71 13.32 23.39
CA VAL A 29 45.53 14.04 22.87
C VAL A 29 45.94 15.02 21.76
N GLU A 30 47.02 15.77 21.96
CA GLU A 30 47.50 16.75 20.97
C GLU A 30 48.05 16.09 19.70
N GLU A 31 48.78 14.97 19.82
CA GLU A 31 49.28 14.21 18.68
C GLU A 31 48.13 13.59 17.87
N LEU A 32 47.19 12.94 18.56
CA LEU A 32 46.01 12.35 17.94
C LEU A 32 45.12 13.41 17.27
N GLU A 33 44.96 14.59 17.89
CA GLU A 33 44.22 15.71 17.30
C GLU A 33 44.84 16.19 15.99
N GLN A 34 46.17 16.32 15.95
CA GLN A 34 46.90 16.72 14.76
C GLN A 34 46.75 15.69 13.63
N ASP A 35 46.92 14.41 13.95
CA ASP A 35 46.79 13.31 13.00
C ASP A 35 45.37 13.23 12.41
N LEU A 36 44.34 13.26 13.26
CA LEU A 36 42.95 13.26 12.83
C LEU A 36 42.64 14.48 11.96
N THR A 37 43.08 15.67 12.35
CA THR A 37 42.90 16.91 11.57
C THR A 37 43.59 16.85 10.21
N GLN A 38 44.77 16.24 10.13
CA GLN A 38 45.49 16.01 8.86
C GLN A 38 44.73 15.03 7.96
N MET A 39 44.24 13.93 8.53
CA MET A 39 43.47 12.92 7.80
C MET A 39 42.15 13.48 7.26
N ILE A 40 41.42 14.27 8.07
CA ILE A 40 40.18 14.94 7.67
C ILE A 40 40.41 15.86 6.47
N ARG A 41 41.57 16.53 6.38
CA ARG A 41 41.87 17.42 5.25
C ARG A 41 42.29 16.67 3.99
N ARG A 42 43.08 15.60 4.10
CA ARG A 42 43.82 15.04 2.95
C ARG A 42 43.41 13.64 2.50
N HIS A 43 42.79 12.83 3.36
CA HIS A 43 42.54 11.43 3.05
C HIS A 43 41.48 11.25 1.95
N SER A 44 41.72 10.43 0.93
CA SER A 44 40.84 10.32 -0.26
C SER A 44 39.47 9.71 0.00
N PHE A 45 39.34 8.79 0.96
CA PHE A 45 38.09 8.08 1.24
C PHE A 45 37.25 8.78 2.31
N LEU A 46 35.99 9.09 2.00
CA LEU A 46 35.07 9.79 2.90
C LEU A 46 34.66 8.98 4.14
N THR A 47 34.67 7.65 4.07
CA THR A 47 34.35 6.80 5.24
C THR A 47 35.40 6.93 6.33
N VAL A 48 36.67 6.99 5.96
CA VAL A 48 37.77 7.31 6.89
C VAL A 48 37.64 8.74 7.43
N VAL A 49 37.28 9.71 6.59
CA VAL A 49 37.05 11.09 7.04
C VAL A 49 35.93 11.15 8.08
N HIS A 50 34.85 10.40 7.87
CA HIS A 50 33.75 10.27 8.83
C HIS A 50 34.21 9.71 10.17
N ALA A 51 34.94 8.59 10.16
CA ALA A 51 35.53 8.02 11.37
C ALA A 51 36.45 9.01 12.10
N CYS A 52 37.30 9.74 11.35
CA CYS A 52 38.18 10.75 11.93
C CYS A 52 37.40 11.90 12.57
N ILE A 53 36.38 12.44 11.90
CA ILE A 53 35.57 13.55 12.44
C ILE A 53 34.88 13.11 13.73
N LYS A 54 34.27 11.91 13.72
CA LYS A 54 33.59 11.39 14.91
C LYS A 54 34.56 11.24 16.09
N CYS A 55 35.70 10.59 15.85
CA CYS A 55 36.75 10.39 16.86
C CYS A 55 37.31 11.71 17.40
N LEU A 56 37.56 12.69 16.51
CA LEU A 56 38.02 14.03 16.89
C LEU A 56 37.02 14.73 17.82
N CYS A 57 35.72 14.68 17.50
CA CYS A 57 34.68 15.29 18.32
C CYS A 57 34.54 14.57 19.68
N SER A 58 34.55 13.23 19.71
CA SER A 58 34.52 12.44 20.95
C SER A 58 35.72 12.76 21.85
N MET A 59 36.92 12.79 21.29
CA MET A 59 38.15 13.13 22.00
C MET A 59 38.10 14.55 22.56
N SER A 60 37.66 15.54 21.76
CA SER A 60 37.52 16.93 22.20
C SER A 60 36.56 17.05 23.38
N LYS A 61 35.48 16.25 23.38
CA LYS A 61 34.51 16.19 24.49
C LYS A 61 35.14 15.69 25.79
N ILE A 62 35.95 14.64 25.69
CA ILE A 62 36.62 14.02 26.86
C ILE A 62 37.73 14.89 27.41
N ALA A 63 38.51 15.53 26.53
CA ALA A 63 39.66 16.34 26.92
C ALA A 63 39.26 17.62 27.67
N GLY A 64 38.01 18.06 27.60
CA GLY A 64 37.52 19.30 28.23
C GLY A 64 38.16 20.59 27.69
N LYS A 65 39.07 20.48 26.72
CA LYS A 65 39.62 21.60 25.96
C LYS A 65 38.56 22.06 24.96
N GLY A 66 38.31 23.37 24.90
CA GLY A 66 37.34 23.97 23.98
C GLY A 66 37.54 23.50 22.54
N ALA A 67 36.47 23.51 21.76
CA ALA A 67 36.35 22.89 20.43
C ALA A 67 37.16 23.59 19.30
N THR A 68 38.34 24.15 19.59
CA THR A 68 39.09 25.03 18.67
C THR A 68 39.46 24.34 17.36
N ALA A 69 39.93 23.09 17.39
CA ALA A 69 40.24 22.32 16.19
C ALA A 69 38.99 22.07 15.33
N VAL A 70 37.87 21.71 15.96
CA VAL A 70 36.59 21.48 15.28
C VAL A 70 36.06 22.79 14.68
N GLN A 71 36.10 23.91 15.43
CA GLN A 71 35.72 25.24 14.94
C GLN A 71 36.58 25.67 13.75
N HIS A 72 37.90 25.46 13.84
CA HIS A 72 38.81 25.77 12.74
C HIS A 72 38.48 24.96 11.48
N LEU A 73 38.21 23.66 11.62
CA LEU A 73 37.81 22.81 10.49
C LEU A 73 36.47 23.26 9.87
N ILE A 74 35.48 23.63 10.70
CA ILE A 74 34.21 24.18 10.21
C ILE A 74 34.48 25.44 9.37
N GLN A 75 35.26 26.39 9.88
CA GLN A 75 35.61 27.62 9.17
C GLN A 75 36.34 27.34 7.85
N VAL A 76 37.28 26.40 7.84
CA VAL A 76 38.02 26.00 6.63
C VAL A 76 37.07 25.45 5.57
N PHE A 77 36.23 24.48 5.91
CA PHE A 77 35.31 23.87 4.94
C PHE A 77 34.19 24.82 4.50
N PHE A 78 33.71 25.66 5.41
CA PHE A 78 32.74 26.71 5.09
C PHE A 78 33.32 27.70 4.08
N LYS A 79 34.54 28.21 4.32
CA LYS A 79 35.23 29.12 3.38
C LYS A 79 35.47 28.47 2.02
N CYS A 80 35.88 27.19 2.01
CA CYS A 80 36.03 26.44 0.75
C CYS A 80 34.73 26.31 -0.06
N LEU A 81 33.56 26.46 0.57
CA LEU A 81 32.25 26.40 -0.08
C LEU A 81 31.70 27.80 -0.46
N GLU A 82 32.13 28.86 0.23
CA GLU A 82 31.82 30.25 -0.18
C GLU A 82 32.58 30.67 -1.44
N ASP A 83 33.83 30.23 -1.58
CA ASP A 83 34.68 30.60 -2.71
C ASP A 83 34.10 30.07 -4.04
N THR A 84 33.66 30.98 -4.92
CA THR A 84 32.97 30.67 -6.20
C THR A 84 33.80 29.82 -7.17
N GLN A 85 35.13 29.80 -7.00
CA GLN A 85 36.06 28.93 -7.75
C GLN A 85 35.96 27.45 -7.37
N ALA A 86 35.36 27.12 -6.22
CA ALA A 86 35.15 25.75 -5.78
C ALA A 86 34.23 24.96 -6.72
N VAL A 87 33.33 25.63 -7.46
CA VAL A 87 32.43 25.00 -8.44
C VAL A 87 33.20 24.27 -9.55
N VAL A 88 34.46 24.62 -9.81
CA VAL A 88 35.33 23.93 -10.78
C VAL A 88 35.78 22.56 -10.28
N ASN A 89 35.93 22.36 -8.97
CA ASN A 89 36.36 21.08 -8.37
C ASN A 89 35.23 20.41 -7.57
N LYS A 90 34.35 19.71 -8.29
CA LYS A 90 33.20 19.00 -7.72
C LYS A 90 33.57 18.01 -6.60
N GLN A 91 34.74 17.37 -6.68
CA GLN A 91 35.18 16.43 -5.65
C GLN A 91 35.52 17.16 -4.34
N GLN A 92 36.20 18.30 -4.43
CA GLN A 92 36.51 19.11 -3.27
C GLN A 92 35.25 19.70 -2.64
N VAL A 93 34.31 20.20 -3.45
CA VAL A 93 33.00 20.68 -2.95
C VAL A 93 32.24 19.56 -2.25
N GLY A 94 32.14 18.39 -2.88
CA GLY A 94 31.47 17.23 -2.28
C GLY A 94 32.09 16.80 -0.95
N ARG A 95 33.43 16.84 -0.84
CA ARG A 95 34.15 16.60 0.41
C ARG A 95 33.82 17.67 1.46
N SER A 96 33.90 18.95 1.09
CA SER A 96 33.65 20.05 2.02
C SER A 96 32.22 20.03 2.56
N LEU A 97 31.22 19.76 1.71
CA LEU A 97 29.82 19.58 2.13
C LEU A 97 29.70 18.44 3.15
N PHE A 98 30.26 17.27 2.81
CA PHE A 98 30.24 16.08 3.67
C PHE A 98 30.90 16.34 5.03
N SER A 99 32.11 16.91 5.03
CA SER A 99 32.86 17.21 6.25
C SER A 99 32.16 18.27 7.11
N LEU A 100 31.63 19.34 6.50
CA LEU A 100 30.93 20.41 7.22
C LEU A 100 29.70 19.86 7.94
N GLY A 101 28.86 19.06 7.27
CA GLY A 101 27.68 18.46 7.89
C GLY A 101 28.04 17.56 9.08
N LEU A 102 29.08 16.71 8.96
CA LEU A 102 29.51 15.82 10.04
C LEU A 102 30.13 16.56 11.23
N LEU A 103 30.92 17.61 10.97
CA LEU A 103 31.49 18.45 12.02
C LEU A 103 30.39 19.15 12.82
N ILE A 104 29.33 19.62 12.16
CA ILE A 104 28.16 20.17 12.84
C ILE A 104 27.43 19.07 13.63
N ARG A 105 27.22 17.88 13.03
CA ARG A 105 26.53 16.76 13.69
C ARG A 105 27.20 16.36 15.01
N TYR A 106 28.47 15.99 14.96
CA TYR A 106 29.19 15.47 16.12
C TYR A 106 29.73 16.57 17.03
N GLY A 107 30.03 17.75 16.48
CA GLY A 107 30.50 18.90 17.24
C GLY A 107 29.42 19.61 18.06
N ASN A 108 28.12 19.39 17.76
CA ASN A 108 27.00 20.10 18.41
C ASN A 108 27.07 20.15 19.95
N CYS A 109 27.45 19.03 20.59
CA CYS A 109 27.56 18.96 22.04
C CYS A 109 28.74 19.78 22.61
N LEU A 110 29.79 19.99 21.83
CA LEU A 110 30.96 20.79 22.22
C LEU A 110 30.62 22.28 22.18
N PHE A 111 29.74 22.65 21.24
CA PHE A 111 29.37 24.03 21.03
C PHE A 111 28.45 24.53 22.13
N ALA A 112 27.51 23.73 22.63
CA ALA A 112 26.40 24.15 23.52
C ALA A 112 26.83 24.92 24.79
N SER A 113 28.12 24.87 25.14
CA SER A 113 28.73 25.56 26.27
C SER A 113 29.27 26.96 25.95
N SER A 114 29.25 27.41 24.68
CA SER A 114 30.08 28.54 24.20
C SER A 114 29.34 29.77 23.64
N GLY A 115 28.01 29.81 23.59
CA GLY A 115 27.20 31.02 23.37
C GLY A 115 27.23 31.67 21.97
N ASN A 116 28.28 31.48 21.17
CA ASN A 116 28.37 31.90 19.75
C ASN A 116 27.67 30.92 18.78
N GLU A 117 26.85 30.02 19.33
CA GLU A 117 26.34 28.75 18.79
C GLU A 117 25.62 28.79 17.45
N LEU A 118 24.68 29.72 17.40
CA LEU A 118 23.55 29.68 16.49
C LEU A 118 23.88 30.29 15.12
N VAL A 119 24.90 31.16 15.07
CA VAL A 119 25.22 31.97 13.88
C VAL A 119 25.90 31.13 12.79
N ASP A 120 26.77 30.19 13.17
CA ASP A 120 27.51 29.36 12.20
C ASP A 120 26.63 28.25 11.58
N VAL A 121 25.69 27.69 12.34
CA VAL A 121 24.76 26.67 11.83
C VAL A 121 23.78 27.27 10.82
N LYS A 122 23.18 28.45 11.13
CA LYS A 122 22.25 29.12 10.21
C LYS A 122 22.92 29.53 8.90
N ARG A 123 24.15 30.04 8.94
CA ARG A 123 24.94 30.33 7.73
C ARG A 123 25.24 29.07 6.94
N SER A 124 25.62 27.98 7.62
CA SER A 124 25.86 26.70 6.98
C SER A 124 24.59 26.16 6.29
N LEU A 125 23.42 26.26 6.93
CA LEU A 125 22.14 25.91 6.30
C LEU A 125 21.88 26.72 5.01
N GLY A 126 22.09 28.03 5.04
CA GLY A 126 21.94 28.87 3.85
C GLY A 126 22.86 28.44 2.70
N LEU A 127 24.09 28.04 3.02
CA LEU A 127 25.05 27.51 2.04
C LEU A 127 24.62 26.15 1.47
N LEU A 128 24.15 25.24 2.32
CA LEU A 128 23.63 23.93 1.89
C LEU A 128 22.40 24.09 0.98
N MET A 129 21.48 24.98 1.35
CA MET A 129 20.30 25.31 0.52
C MET A 129 20.71 25.86 -0.85
N LYS A 130 21.74 26.71 -0.92
CA LYS A 130 22.29 27.20 -2.19
C LYS A 130 22.80 26.05 -3.07
N TYR A 131 23.50 25.06 -2.49
CA TYR A 131 23.98 23.90 -3.26
C TYR A 131 22.88 22.90 -3.65
N LEU A 132 21.75 22.88 -2.93
CA LEU A 132 20.57 22.10 -3.33
C LEU A 132 19.87 22.71 -4.56
N ALA A 133 19.99 24.03 -4.77
CA ALA A 133 19.44 24.72 -5.93
C ALA A 133 20.32 24.59 -7.20
N VAL A 134 21.50 23.97 -7.11
CA VAL A 134 22.39 23.76 -8.27
C VAL A 134 21.88 22.59 -9.11
N GLU A 135 22.02 22.68 -10.44
CA GLU A 135 21.53 21.65 -11.38
C GLU A 135 22.28 20.30 -11.30
N ASP A 136 23.44 20.23 -10.63
CA ASP A 136 24.23 19.02 -10.50
C ASP A 136 23.68 18.09 -9.42
N CYS A 137 23.03 17.01 -9.84
CA CYS A 137 22.43 16.00 -8.95
C CYS A 137 23.44 15.39 -7.95
N THR A 138 24.72 15.27 -8.29
CA THR A 138 25.73 14.73 -7.35
C THR A 138 25.98 15.72 -6.22
N LEU A 139 26.09 17.01 -6.53
CA LEU A 139 26.22 18.06 -5.52
C LEU A 139 24.94 18.22 -4.71
N GLN A 140 23.76 18.10 -5.33
CA GLN A 140 22.48 18.10 -4.61
C GLN A 140 22.42 16.97 -3.59
N VAL A 141 22.77 15.73 -3.98
CA VAL A 141 22.81 14.58 -3.06
C VAL A 141 23.82 14.81 -1.92
N ARG A 142 25.01 15.35 -2.22
CA ARG A 142 26.00 15.66 -1.18
C ARG A 142 25.55 16.78 -0.23
N SER A 143 24.91 17.81 -0.77
CA SER A 143 24.35 18.89 0.04
C SER A 143 23.19 18.40 0.90
N LEU A 144 22.33 17.54 0.35
CA LEU A 144 21.22 16.92 1.08
C LEU A 144 21.73 15.99 2.18
N GLN A 145 22.77 15.20 1.92
CA GLN A 145 23.43 14.38 2.93
C GLN A 145 23.97 15.24 4.08
N ALA A 146 24.66 16.34 3.75
CA ALA A 146 25.17 17.29 4.75
C ALA A 146 24.04 17.95 5.54
N LEU A 147 22.94 18.33 4.88
CA LEU A 147 21.73 18.85 5.53
C LEU A 147 21.17 17.82 6.51
N GLY A 148 21.07 16.55 6.11
CA GLY A 148 20.66 15.45 6.99
C GLY A 148 21.46 15.40 8.28
N TYR A 149 22.79 15.49 8.19
CA TYR A 149 23.66 15.53 9.37
C TYR A 149 23.40 16.73 10.29
N VAL A 150 23.15 17.91 9.72
CA VAL A 150 22.79 19.10 10.50
C VAL A 150 21.43 18.90 11.20
N LEU A 151 20.44 18.34 10.49
CA LEU A 151 19.10 18.08 11.04
C LEU A 151 19.10 17.02 12.15
N ILE A 152 20.04 16.08 12.14
CA ILE A 152 20.23 15.15 13.27
C ILE A 152 20.71 15.87 14.54
N ALA A 153 21.60 16.86 14.39
CA ALA A 153 22.07 17.66 15.52
C ALA A 153 21.03 18.68 16.00
N ARG A 154 20.27 19.26 15.08
CA ARG A 154 19.32 20.36 15.30
C ARG A 154 17.97 20.05 14.61
N PRO A 155 17.19 19.09 15.14
CA PRO A 155 15.94 18.65 14.53
C PRO A 155 14.87 19.75 14.45
N GLU A 156 14.96 20.80 15.27
CA GLU A 156 14.07 21.95 15.25
C GLU A 156 13.96 22.63 13.88
N TYR A 157 15.03 22.60 13.07
CA TYR A 157 15.01 23.13 11.71
C TYR A 157 14.08 22.37 10.77
N MET A 158 13.76 21.09 11.05
CA MET A 158 12.79 20.32 10.27
C MET A 158 11.36 20.83 10.43
N LEU A 159 11.08 21.69 11.42
CA LEU A 159 9.79 22.32 11.62
C LEU A 159 9.72 23.73 10.97
N GLU A 160 10.84 24.25 10.48
CA GLU A 160 10.88 25.53 9.78
C GLU A 160 10.36 25.38 8.33
N ASN A 161 9.59 26.37 7.88
CA ASN A 161 8.88 26.31 6.59
C ASN A 161 9.82 26.13 5.38
N ASP A 162 10.97 26.81 5.36
CA ASP A 162 11.90 26.76 4.23
C ASP A 162 12.55 25.39 4.07
N ILE A 163 12.99 24.80 5.20
CA ILE A 163 13.53 23.44 5.23
C ILE A 163 12.43 22.41 4.97
N GLY A 164 11.24 22.61 5.53
CA GLY A 164 10.12 21.69 5.33
C GLY A 164 9.71 21.57 3.87
N LYS A 165 9.64 22.69 3.13
CA LYS A 165 9.41 22.68 1.68
C LYS A 165 10.51 21.93 0.91
N ILE A 166 11.77 22.07 1.33
CA ILE A 166 12.89 21.32 0.73
C ILE A 166 12.70 19.83 0.97
N LEU A 167 12.43 19.41 2.21
CA LEU A 167 12.23 18.00 2.55
C LEU A 167 11.04 17.40 1.80
N GLU A 168 9.89 18.07 1.79
CA GLU A 168 8.72 17.66 1.00
C GLU A 168 9.05 17.55 -0.50
N GLY A 169 9.79 18.52 -1.06
CA GLY A 169 10.22 18.51 -2.45
C GLY A 169 11.16 17.36 -2.78
N THR A 170 12.13 17.06 -1.91
CA THR A 170 13.07 15.94 -2.09
C THR A 170 12.39 14.57 -1.96
N LEU A 171 11.34 14.49 -1.16
CA LEU A 171 10.47 13.33 -1.01
C LEU A 171 9.27 13.37 -1.95
N SER A 172 9.24 14.21 -3.00
CA SER A 172 8.14 14.22 -3.99
C SER A 172 8.22 13.05 -4.97
N ASN A 173 7.11 12.66 -5.60
CA ASN A 173 7.10 11.58 -6.60
C ASN A 173 7.89 11.93 -7.88
N ILE A 174 7.95 13.22 -8.22
CA ILE A 174 8.66 13.75 -9.41
C ILE A 174 10.18 13.91 -9.14
N ALA A 175 10.61 13.87 -7.88
CA ALA A 175 12.02 14.03 -7.53
C ALA A 175 12.88 12.88 -8.07
N ASN A 176 14.14 13.20 -8.38
CA ASN A 176 15.11 12.21 -8.85
C ASN A 176 15.30 11.08 -7.82
N GLU A 177 15.41 9.84 -8.28
CA GLU A 177 15.58 8.66 -7.43
C GLU A 177 16.74 8.79 -6.44
N ARG A 178 17.88 9.36 -6.86
CA ARG A 178 19.04 9.54 -5.99
C ARG A 178 18.77 10.55 -4.86
N ILE A 179 17.99 11.59 -5.16
CA ILE A 179 17.58 12.59 -4.17
C ILE A 179 16.61 11.96 -3.16
N LYS A 180 15.61 11.21 -3.65
CA LYS A 180 14.66 10.47 -2.80
C LYS A 180 15.39 9.51 -1.86
N MET A 181 16.32 8.72 -2.40
CA MET A 181 17.13 7.78 -1.62
C MET A 181 17.93 8.50 -0.52
N GLN A 182 18.56 9.64 -0.84
CA GLN A 182 19.32 10.38 0.17
C GLN A 182 18.41 11.04 1.22
N ALA A 183 17.24 11.57 0.83
CA ALA A 183 16.25 12.11 1.76
C ALA A 183 15.76 11.04 2.74
N LEU A 184 15.40 9.86 2.24
CA LEU A 184 14.97 8.72 3.06
C LEU A 184 16.11 8.24 3.97
N GLN A 185 17.34 8.15 3.47
CA GLN A 185 18.51 7.81 4.30
C GLN A 185 18.71 8.80 5.45
N ASN A 186 18.57 10.11 5.19
CA ASN A 186 18.66 11.12 6.24
C ASN A 186 17.59 10.93 7.32
N MET A 187 16.34 10.69 6.92
CA MET A 187 15.24 10.42 7.84
C MET A 187 15.46 9.16 8.66
N PHE A 188 15.96 8.10 8.02
CA PHE A 188 16.28 6.84 8.68
C PHE A 188 17.40 7.00 9.71
N GLU A 189 18.49 7.70 9.37
CA GLU A 189 19.57 7.98 10.31
C GLU A 189 19.11 8.85 11.49
N TYR A 190 18.23 9.83 11.25
CA TYR A 190 17.62 10.63 12.31
C TYR A 190 16.82 9.77 13.29
N LEU A 191 15.98 8.86 12.78
CA LEU A 191 15.21 7.95 13.62
C LEU A 191 16.07 7.03 14.49
N LEU A 192 17.16 6.48 13.92
CA LEU A 192 18.09 5.65 14.68
C LEU A 192 18.86 6.45 15.73
N ASP A 193 19.26 7.68 15.41
CA ASP A 193 19.93 8.58 16.35
C ASP A 193 19.00 8.94 17.52
N ALA A 194 17.74 9.27 17.23
CA ALA A 194 16.72 9.55 18.24
C ALA A 194 16.44 8.33 19.14
N GLU A 195 16.36 7.13 18.55
CA GLU A 195 16.19 5.87 19.30
C GLU A 195 17.33 5.61 20.27
N SER A 196 18.58 5.76 19.80
CA SER A 196 19.77 5.51 20.62
C SER A 196 19.86 6.45 21.83
N LYS A 197 19.47 7.72 21.68
CA LYS A 197 19.44 8.71 22.77
C LYS A 197 18.39 8.36 23.83
N MET A 198 17.23 7.86 23.41
CA MET A 198 16.18 7.44 24.34
C MET A 198 16.55 6.18 25.13
N GLU A 199 17.40 5.31 24.59
CA GLU A 199 17.95 4.17 25.32
C GLU A 199 18.97 4.60 26.39
N THR A 200 19.84 5.56 26.08
CA THR A 200 20.86 6.07 27.02
C THR A 200 20.27 6.86 28.19
N ASP A 201 19.24 7.69 27.94
CA ASP A 201 18.59 8.49 28.99
C ASP A 201 17.89 7.59 30.04
N LYS A 202 17.40 6.42 29.64
CA LYS A 202 16.83 5.42 30.56
C LYS A 202 17.88 4.74 31.45
N VAL A 203 19.12 4.64 30.98
CA VAL A 203 20.24 4.03 31.74
C VAL A 203 20.82 5.03 32.75
N ASP A 204 20.96 6.29 32.36
CA ASP A 204 21.45 7.36 33.25
C ASP A 204 20.41 7.78 34.32
N GLY A 205 19.12 7.54 34.07
CA GLY A 205 18.03 7.74 35.05
C GLY A 205 18.04 6.80 36.26
N ASN A 206 18.94 5.81 36.31
CA ASN A 206 19.13 4.93 37.47
C ASN A 206 20.09 5.50 38.54
N VAL A 207 20.53 6.76 38.41
CA VAL A 207 21.19 7.49 39.50
C VAL A 207 20.10 7.96 40.49
N PRO A 208 20.08 7.49 41.74
CA PRO A 208 19.02 7.83 42.69
C PRO A 208 19.18 9.28 43.14
N GLY A 209 18.42 10.19 42.52
CA GLY A 209 18.64 11.61 42.80
C GLY A 209 17.68 12.63 42.18
N HIS A 210 16.43 12.31 41.82
CA HIS A 210 15.35 13.31 41.86
C HIS A 210 13.96 12.65 41.78
N LEU A 211 13.17 12.81 42.83
CA LEU A 211 11.74 12.48 42.85
C LEU A 211 10.99 13.44 41.92
N VAL A 212 10.44 12.93 40.82
CA VAL A 212 9.26 13.51 40.17
C VAL A 212 8.22 12.41 40.08
N GLY A 213 7.01 12.74 40.53
CA GLY A 213 6.01 11.80 41.03
C GLY A 213 5.65 10.66 40.10
N ALA A 214 5.57 9.47 40.70
CA ALA A 214 4.93 8.29 40.15
C ALA A 214 3.42 8.56 39.98
N GLY A 215 3.05 9.24 38.88
CA GLY A 215 1.71 9.21 38.33
C GLY A 215 1.56 7.97 37.46
N GLN A 216 0.54 7.15 37.75
CA GLN A 216 0.17 5.96 36.97
C GLN A 216 0.22 6.24 35.46
N SER A 217 1.19 5.65 34.76
CA SER A 217 1.23 5.66 33.31
C SER A 217 0.17 4.70 32.77
N VAL A 218 -0.96 5.27 32.39
CA VAL A 218 -1.91 4.62 31.48
C VAL A 218 -1.14 4.28 30.20
N PRO A 219 -1.30 3.08 29.59
CA PRO A 219 -0.69 2.78 28.32
C PRO A 219 -1.20 3.78 27.28
N VAL A 220 -0.32 4.69 26.90
CA VAL A 220 -0.56 5.71 25.90
C VAL A 220 -0.81 5.02 24.55
N ALA A 221 -1.87 5.41 23.86
CA ALA A 221 -2.14 4.92 22.51
C ALA A 221 -0.98 5.28 21.57
N ALA A 222 -0.54 4.35 20.72
CA ALA A 222 0.51 4.59 19.73
C ALA A 222 0.21 5.87 18.92
N GLY A 223 1.14 6.84 18.96
CA GLY A 223 1.01 8.16 18.34
C GLY A 223 0.37 9.26 19.19
N ALA A 224 -0.09 8.98 20.42
CA ALA A 224 -0.76 9.95 21.30
C ALA A 224 0.03 10.34 22.57
N GLY A 225 1.30 9.93 22.67
CA GLY A 225 2.23 10.38 23.70
C GLY A 225 3.53 9.60 23.56
N ASP A 226 4.71 10.18 23.66
CA ASP A 226 5.08 11.47 24.23
C ASP A 226 5.34 12.51 23.14
N THR A 227 5.09 13.80 23.43
CA THR A 227 5.43 14.93 22.56
C THR A 227 6.95 15.16 22.50
N ASN A 228 7.71 14.14 22.10
CA ASN A 228 9.09 14.36 21.70
C ASN A 228 9.09 14.96 20.27
N ILE A 229 10.07 15.83 20.00
CA ILE A 229 10.18 16.52 18.71
C ILE A 229 10.24 15.54 17.52
N CYS A 230 10.77 14.33 17.75
CA CYS A 230 10.85 13.25 16.78
C CYS A 230 9.47 12.80 16.29
N GLY A 231 8.54 12.52 17.20
CA GLY A 231 7.17 12.15 16.85
C GLY A 231 6.47 13.21 16.00
N GLY A 232 6.59 14.48 16.39
CA GLY A 232 6.01 15.61 15.63
C GLY A 232 6.60 15.75 14.22
N ILE A 233 7.92 15.62 14.08
CA ILE A 233 8.60 15.64 12.78
C ILE A 233 8.15 14.48 11.90
N ILE A 234 8.10 13.26 12.44
CA ILE A 234 7.71 12.09 11.66
C ILE A 234 6.26 12.18 11.20
N GLN A 235 5.37 12.65 12.07
CA GLN A 235 3.97 12.89 11.71
C GLN A 235 3.83 13.94 10.60
N LEU A 236 4.66 14.99 10.61
CA LEU A 236 4.66 16.03 9.57
C LEU A 236 5.03 15.47 8.18
N TYR A 237 6.01 14.57 8.10
CA TYR A 237 6.49 14.00 6.84
C TYR A 237 5.92 12.60 6.52
N TRP A 238 4.98 12.11 7.33
CA TRP A 238 4.53 10.72 7.28
C TRP A 238 3.92 10.35 5.94
N ASP A 239 3.05 11.20 5.39
CA ASP A 239 2.40 10.96 4.11
C ASP A 239 3.41 10.97 2.95
N ASN A 240 4.45 11.81 3.02
CA ASN A 240 5.54 11.79 2.05
C ASN A 240 6.29 10.45 2.08
N ILE A 241 6.61 9.95 3.29
CA ILE A 241 7.30 8.67 3.48
C ILE A 241 6.43 7.50 2.99
N LEU A 242 5.16 7.46 3.39
CA LEU A 242 4.20 6.45 2.94
C LEU A 242 4.01 6.48 1.42
N GLY A 243 3.93 7.67 0.82
CA GLY A 243 3.87 7.83 -0.63
C GLY A 243 5.10 7.26 -1.37
N ARG A 244 6.27 7.19 -0.72
CA ARG A 244 7.48 6.58 -1.28
C ARG A 244 7.53 5.06 -1.10
N CYS A 245 6.70 4.49 -0.23
CA CYS A 245 6.52 3.03 -0.17
C CYS A 245 5.95 2.47 -1.47
N LEU A 246 5.24 3.26 -2.27
CA LEU A 246 4.65 2.86 -3.56
C LEU A 246 5.35 3.50 -4.77
N ASP A 247 6.62 3.85 -4.64
CA ASP A 247 7.42 4.43 -5.72
C ASP A 247 7.69 3.42 -6.86
N LEU A 248 7.91 3.91 -8.09
CA LEU A 248 8.28 3.05 -9.22
C LEU A 248 9.65 2.38 -9.00
N ASN A 249 10.57 3.09 -8.32
CA ASN A 249 11.89 2.55 -8.02
C ASN A 249 11.86 1.61 -6.80
N GLU A 250 12.33 0.39 -6.99
CA GLU A 250 12.32 -0.66 -5.94
C GLU A 250 13.18 -0.33 -4.71
N GLN A 251 14.30 0.37 -4.90
CA GLN A 251 15.21 0.74 -3.81
C GLN A 251 14.60 1.85 -2.96
N VAL A 252 13.89 2.79 -3.60
CA VAL A 252 13.13 3.84 -2.90
C VAL A 252 12.03 3.22 -2.05
N ARG A 253 11.26 2.25 -2.59
CA ARG A 253 10.25 1.51 -1.83
C ARG A 253 10.87 0.80 -0.62
N GLN A 254 11.97 0.09 -0.83
CA GLN A 254 12.65 -0.65 0.24
C GLN A 254 13.14 0.29 1.36
N SER A 255 13.73 1.44 1.00
CA SER A 255 14.22 2.42 1.98
C SER A 255 13.07 3.04 2.77
N ALA A 256 11.97 3.42 2.11
CA ALA A 256 10.78 3.95 2.77
C ALA A 256 10.12 2.92 3.70
N LEU A 257 10.04 1.65 3.28
CA LEU A 257 9.46 0.58 4.10
C LEU A 257 10.27 0.29 5.38
N LYS A 258 11.60 0.38 5.32
CA LYS A 258 12.46 0.29 6.52
C LYS A 258 12.21 1.42 7.50
N ILE A 259 11.92 2.63 7.00
CA ILE A 259 11.51 3.74 7.87
C ILE A 259 10.16 3.42 8.53
N VAL A 260 9.18 2.92 7.77
CA VAL A 260 7.88 2.49 8.32
C VAL A 260 8.04 1.45 9.43
N GLU A 261 8.92 0.45 9.24
CA GLU A 261 9.24 -0.54 10.28
C GLU A 261 9.73 0.11 11.59
N VAL A 262 10.70 1.03 11.49
CA VAL A 262 11.25 1.73 12.67
C VAL A 262 10.18 2.61 13.34
N VAL A 263 9.42 3.37 12.54
CA VAL A 263 8.34 4.24 13.03
C VAL A 263 7.26 3.46 13.78
N LEU A 264 6.85 2.30 13.26
CA LEU A 264 5.87 1.42 13.90
C LEU A 264 6.42 0.75 15.16
N ARG A 265 7.69 0.32 15.13
CA ARG A 265 8.36 -0.30 16.29
C ARG A 265 8.51 0.68 17.45
N GLN A 266 8.80 1.95 17.15
CA GLN A 266 8.90 3.03 18.14
C GLN A 266 7.55 3.62 18.56
N GLY A 267 6.45 3.31 17.84
CA GLY A 267 5.11 3.80 18.19
C GLY A 267 4.88 5.29 17.91
N LEU A 268 5.63 5.89 16.99
CA LEU A 268 5.58 7.34 16.70
C LEU A 268 4.31 7.79 15.97
N VAL A 269 3.62 6.85 15.30
CA VAL A 269 2.39 7.09 14.54
C VAL A 269 1.34 6.03 14.85
N HIS A 270 0.08 6.36 14.62
CA HIS A 270 -0.99 5.38 14.76
C HIS A 270 -0.94 4.34 13.62
N PRO A 271 -0.89 3.02 13.93
CA PRO A 271 -0.66 1.97 12.93
C PRO A 271 -1.71 1.93 11.82
N ILE A 272 -2.97 2.33 12.10
CA ILE A 272 -4.04 2.33 11.09
C ILE A 272 -3.70 3.11 9.81
N THR A 273 -2.78 4.07 9.90
CA THR A 273 -2.45 4.98 8.79
C THR A 273 -1.65 4.29 7.68
N CYS A 274 -0.81 3.30 8.00
CA CYS A 274 0.00 2.58 7.01
C CYS A 274 -0.62 1.27 6.51
N VAL A 275 -1.69 0.75 7.11
CA VAL A 275 -2.29 -0.54 6.72
C VAL A 275 -2.56 -0.64 5.22
N PRO A 276 -3.16 0.36 4.54
CA PRO A 276 -3.40 0.27 3.10
C PRO A 276 -2.12 0.16 2.27
N HIS A 277 -1.07 0.88 2.65
CA HIS A 277 0.22 0.86 1.96
C HIS A 277 0.92 -0.49 2.12
N LEU A 278 0.88 -1.06 3.33
CA LEU A 278 1.45 -2.39 3.60
C LEU A 278 0.69 -3.48 2.85
N ILE A 279 -0.64 -3.40 2.75
CA ILE A 279 -1.45 -4.31 1.93
C ILE A 279 -1.09 -4.21 0.45
N ALA A 280 -0.84 -3.01 -0.07
CA ALA A 280 -0.37 -2.84 -1.44
C ALA A 280 1.01 -3.49 -1.66
N LEU A 281 1.90 -3.38 -0.67
CA LEU A 281 3.25 -3.96 -0.73
C LEU A 281 3.31 -5.48 -0.61
N GLU A 282 2.24 -6.14 -0.16
CA GLU A 282 2.10 -7.61 -0.30
C GLU A 282 2.17 -8.05 -1.77
N THR A 283 1.87 -7.14 -2.71
CA THR A 283 1.96 -7.38 -4.16
C THR A 283 3.25 -6.83 -4.80
N ASP A 284 4.23 -6.37 -4.00
CA ASP A 284 5.51 -5.86 -4.51
C ASP A 284 6.26 -6.96 -5.28
N PRO A 285 6.79 -6.67 -6.49
CA PRO A 285 7.64 -7.62 -7.22
C PRO A 285 8.93 -8.02 -6.49
N LEU A 286 9.45 -7.16 -5.61
CA LEU A 286 10.67 -7.42 -4.86
C LEU A 286 10.33 -8.17 -3.56
N GLU A 287 10.70 -9.46 -3.51
CA GLU A 287 10.33 -10.34 -2.39
C GLU A 287 10.77 -9.85 -0.99
N PRO A 288 11.96 -9.24 -0.78
CA PRO A 288 12.30 -8.60 0.48
C PRO A 288 11.27 -7.57 0.98
N ASN A 289 10.66 -6.79 0.07
CA ASN A 289 9.65 -5.79 0.44
C ASN A 289 8.33 -6.47 0.82
N SER A 290 7.89 -7.45 0.02
CA SER A 290 6.64 -8.18 0.29
C SER A 290 6.71 -8.93 1.63
N LYS A 291 7.86 -9.54 1.95
CA LYS A 291 8.11 -10.23 3.23
C LYS A 291 8.10 -9.27 4.42
N LEU A 292 8.75 -8.12 4.32
CA LEU A 292 8.75 -7.12 5.40
C LEU A 292 7.34 -6.54 5.61
N ALA A 293 6.64 -6.21 4.53
CA ALA A 293 5.25 -5.75 4.61
C ALA A 293 4.34 -6.80 5.28
N HIS A 294 4.51 -8.07 4.91
CA HIS A 294 3.78 -9.19 5.53
C HIS A 294 4.04 -9.30 7.03
N HIS A 295 5.31 -9.24 7.44
CA HIS A 295 5.69 -9.29 8.84
C HIS A 295 5.05 -8.13 9.65
N LEU A 296 5.07 -6.91 9.10
CA LEU A 296 4.44 -5.75 9.74
C LEU A 296 2.91 -5.93 9.84
N LEU A 297 2.24 -6.40 8.79
CA LEU A 297 0.80 -6.67 8.82
C LEU A 297 0.43 -7.77 9.82
N MET A 298 1.24 -8.82 9.91
CA MET A 298 1.05 -9.90 10.89
C MET A 298 1.09 -9.33 12.31
N ASN A 299 2.13 -8.54 12.63
CA ASN A 299 2.27 -7.89 13.95
C ASN A 299 1.09 -6.94 14.25
N MET A 300 0.57 -6.25 13.24
CA MET A 300 -0.58 -5.34 13.39
C MET A 300 -1.89 -6.10 13.59
N ASN A 301 -2.12 -7.20 12.86
CA ASN A 301 -3.32 -8.02 13.02
C ASN A 301 -3.33 -8.72 14.39
N GLU A 302 -2.17 -9.13 14.90
CA GLU A 302 -2.06 -9.73 16.23
C GLU A 302 -2.36 -8.71 17.34
N LYS A 303 -1.80 -7.49 17.25
CA LYS A 303 -1.96 -6.46 18.28
C LYS A 303 -3.27 -5.66 18.17
N TYR A 304 -3.73 -5.39 16.95
CA TYR A 304 -4.81 -4.45 16.63
C TYR A 304 -5.73 -4.98 15.50
N PRO A 305 -6.39 -6.14 15.66
CA PRO A 305 -7.14 -6.79 14.59
C PRO A 305 -8.28 -5.92 14.02
N ALA A 306 -9.00 -5.19 14.88
CA ALA A 306 -10.10 -4.32 14.43
C ALA A 306 -9.62 -3.18 13.52
N PHE A 307 -8.44 -2.59 13.80
CA PHE A 307 -7.86 -1.54 12.96
C PHE A 307 -7.41 -2.08 11.61
N PHE A 308 -6.73 -3.23 11.62
CA PHE A 308 -6.33 -3.92 10.39
C PHE A 308 -7.54 -4.24 9.51
N GLU A 309 -8.58 -4.86 10.08
CA GLU A 309 -9.81 -5.24 9.37
C GLU A 309 -10.55 -4.04 8.77
N SER A 310 -10.58 -2.91 9.47
CA SER A 310 -11.27 -1.69 9.02
C SER A 310 -10.66 -1.07 7.76
N ARG A 311 -9.40 -1.39 7.43
CA ARG A 311 -8.65 -0.82 6.30
C ARG A 311 -8.39 -1.79 5.16
N LEU A 312 -8.90 -3.02 5.23
CA LEU A 312 -8.74 -4.03 4.18
C LEU A 312 -9.29 -3.55 2.82
N GLY A 313 -10.42 -2.84 2.83
CA GLY A 313 -11.04 -2.32 1.61
C GLY A 313 -10.20 -1.23 0.93
N ASP A 314 -9.61 -0.33 1.71
CA ASP A 314 -8.70 0.70 1.22
C ASP A 314 -7.41 0.07 0.69
N GLY A 315 -6.88 -0.92 1.41
CA GLY A 315 -5.69 -1.66 1.01
C GLY A 315 -5.86 -2.35 -0.35
N LEU A 316 -6.99 -3.01 -0.59
CA LEU A 316 -7.29 -3.64 -1.89
C LEU A 316 -7.38 -2.64 -3.04
N GLN A 317 -7.88 -1.44 -2.79
CA GLN A 317 -7.91 -0.39 -3.80
C GLN A 317 -6.50 0.14 -4.07
N MET A 318 -5.70 0.33 -3.01
CA MET A 318 -4.32 0.78 -3.10
C MET A 318 -3.42 -0.26 -3.80
N SER A 319 -3.61 -1.56 -3.53
CA SER A 319 -2.89 -2.64 -4.21
C SER A 319 -3.19 -2.65 -5.71
N PHE A 320 -4.45 -2.48 -6.11
CA PHE A 320 -4.83 -2.36 -7.51
C PHE A 320 -4.14 -1.17 -8.20
N MET A 321 -4.17 0.02 -7.57
CA MET A 321 -3.51 1.22 -8.09
C MET A 321 -2.00 1.02 -8.23
N PHE A 322 -1.37 0.44 -7.21
CA PHE A 322 0.05 0.15 -7.22
C PHE A 322 0.42 -0.83 -8.35
N MET A 323 -0.31 -1.94 -8.47
CA MET A 323 -0.10 -2.90 -9.56
C MET A 323 -0.27 -2.25 -10.94
N GLN A 324 -1.29 -1.42 -11.12
CA GLN A 324 -1.50 -0.71 -12.37
C GLN A 324 -0.34 0.24 -12.68
N SER A 325 0.19 0.95 -11.67
CA SER A 325 1.33 1.85 -11.83
C SER A 325 2.61 1.12 -12.27
N ILE A 326 2.87 -0.07 -11.71
CA ILE A 326 4.03 -0.89 -12.06
C ILE A 326 3.86 -1.53 -13.45
N CYS A 327 2.66 -2.01 -13.76
CA CYS A 327 2.39 -2.77 -14.99
C CYS A 327 2.29 -1.88 -16.25
N VAL A 328 1.95 -0.58 -16.10
CA VAL A 328 1.78 0.37 -17.22
C VAL A 328 3.10 1.08 -17.59
N SER A 329 4.23 0.72 -16.96
CA SER A 329 5.50 1.42 -17.20
C SER A 329 5.90 1.38 -18.69
N PRO A 330 6.10 2.55 -19.35
CA PRO A 330 6.28 2.67 -20.79
C PRO A 330 7.74 2.39 -21.17
N ASN A 331 8.16 1.12 -21.13
CA ASN A 331 9.47 0.70 -21.64
C ASN A 331 9.38 0.06 -23.03
N GLU A 332 8.47 0.54 -23.87
CA GLU A 332 8.63 0.46 -25.32
C GLU A 332 9.00 1.85 -25.85
N ASN A 333 10.21 1.94 -26.41
CA ASN A 333 10.83 3.06 -27.14
C ASN A 333 11.96 3.81 -26.41
N VAL A 334 13.16 3.21 -26.32
CA VAL A 334 14.42 3.77 -26.88
C VAL A 334 15.42 2.64 -27.09
N ASN A 335 15.86 2.48 -28.35
CA ASN A 335 17.02 1.69 -28.75
C ASN A 335 18.30 2.17 -28.05
N HIS A 336 18.87 1.40 -27.12
CA HIS A 336 20.32 1.37 -26.95
C HIS A 336 20.80 -0.07 -26.67
N LYS A 337 21.42 -0.65 -27.69
CA LYS A 337 22.24 -1.86 -27.57
C LYS A 337 23.37 -1.58 -26.58
N THR A 338 23.37 -2.22 -25.43
CA THR A 338 24.60 -2.53 -24.71
C THR A 338 24.45 -3.89 -24.06
N GLN A 339 25.28 -4.81 -24.55
CA GLN A 339 25.37 -6.20 -24.10
C GLN A 339 25.85 -6.23 -22.64
N SER A 340 25.11 -6.90 -21.77
CA SER A 340 25.69 -7.55 -20.60
C SER A 340 24.98 -8.89 -20.41
N LYS A 341 25.77 -9.95 -20.50
CA LYS A 341 25.38 -11.35 -20.36
C LYS A 341 25.08 -11.64 -18.89
N ILE A 342 23.87 -12.12 -18.59
CA ILE A 342 23.60 -13.30 -17.76
C ILE A 342 22.26 -13.87 -18.25
N HIS A 343 22.29 -15.14 -18.59
CA HIS A 343 21.21 -15.90 -19.22
C HIS A 343 20.66 -16.85 -18.15
N VAL A 344 19.44 -16.61 -17.65
CA VAL A 344 18.58 -17.69 -17.12
C VAL A 344 17.15 -17.43 -17.61
N SER A 345 16.58 -18.53 -18.09
CA SER A 345 15.41 -18.65 -18.97
C SER A 345 14.08 -18.44 -18.24
N GLY A 346 13.15 -17.74 -18.90
CA GLY A 346 11.74 -17.66 -18.52
C GLY A 346 10.96 -16.67 -19.37
N LYS A 347 10.55 -17.08 -20.59
CA LYS A 347 9.60 -16.32 -21.42
C LYS A 347 8.20 -16.37 -20.79
N GLY A 348 7.90 -15.44 -19.89
CA GLY A 348 6.55 -15.12 -19.42
C GLY A 348 6.12 -13.77 -20.00
N LYS A 349 4.87 -13.66 -20.45
CA LYS A 349 4.27 -12.35 -20.73
C LYS A 349 4.24 -11.55 -19.42
N PRO A 350 4.53 -10.24 -19.41
CA PRO A 350 4.53 -9.42 -18.17
C PRO A 350 3.20 -9.43 -17.40
N GLN A 351 2.09 -9.77 -18.08
CA GLN A 351 0.76 -9.92 -17.47
C GLN A 351 0.60 -11.21 -16.64
N ALA A 352 1.37 -12.27 -16.91
CA ALA A 352 1.27 -13.53 -16.18
C ALA A 352 2.01 -13.46 -14.83
N ASP A 353 3.14 -12.75 -14.78
CA ASP A 353 3.97 -12.62 -13.57
C ASP A 353 3.33 -11.64 -12.58
N SER A 354 2.77 -10.52 -13.06
CA SER A 354 2.03 -9.55 -12.21
C SER A 354 0.76 -10.15 -11.60
N LEU A 355 0.01 -10.93 -12.40
CA LEU A 355 -1.16 -11.64 -11.90
C LEU A 355 -0.75 -12.69 -10.86
N THR A 356 0.37 -13.39 -11.05
CA THR A 356 0.91 -14.37 -10.08
C THR A 356 1.32 -13.72 -8.76
N GLN A 357 2.04 -12.59 -8.79
CA GLN A 357 2.43 -11.86 -7.57
C GLN A 357 1.21 -11.33 -6.79
N SER A 358 0.20 -10.84 -7.52
CA SER A 358 -1.05 -10.39 -6.89
C SER A 358 -1.80 -11.50 -6.16
N ARG A 359 -1.75 -12.75 -6.67
CA ARG A 359 -2.36 -13.91 -5.99
C ARG A 359 -1.65 -14.21 -4.69
N VAL A 360 -0.31 -14.12 -4.69
CA VAL A 360 0.50 -14.43 -3.51
C VAL A 360 0.20 -13.43 -2.39
N GLY A 361 0.24 -12.13 -2.69
CA GLY A 361 0.00 -11.08 -1.70
C GLY A 361 -1.39 -11.14 -1.07
N VAL A 362 -2.44 -11.24 -1.88
CA VAL A 362 -3.82 -11.27 -1.34
C VAL A 362 -4.13 -12.60 -0.64
N SER A 363 -3.53 -13.71 -1.09
CA SER A 363 -3.58 -14.99 -0.38
C SER A 363 -2.96 -14.89 1.03
N ARG A 364 -1.82 -14.22 1.17
CA ARG A 364 -1.18 -13.96 2.47
C ARG A 364 -2.08 -13.13 3.40
N ILE A 365 -2.69 -12.05 2.90
CA ILE A 365 -3.63 -11.22 3.66
C ILE A 365 -4.84 -12.03 4.13
N TYR A 366 -5.43 -12.83 3.23
CA TYR A 366 -6.58 -13.67 3.59
C TYR A 366 -6.23 -14.67 4.69
N LYS A 367 -5.04 -15.30 4.63
CA LYS A 367 -4.57 -16.24 5.67
C LYS A 367 -4.53 -15.59 7.06
N LEU A 368 -4.17 -14.29 7.16
CA LEU A 368 -4.15 -13.57 8.44
C LEU A 368 -5.53 -13.45 9.10
N ILE A 369 -6.59 -13.26 8.31
CA ILE A 369 -7.97 -13.08 8.83
C ILE A 369 -8.80 -14.38 8.82
N ARG A 370 -8.36 -15.41 8.09
CA ARG A 370 -9.15 -16.63 7.81
C ARG A 370 -9.62 -17.35 9.07
N GLY A 371 -8.82 -17.33 10.13
CA GLY A 371 -9.16 -17.98 11.40
C GLY A 371 -10.38 -17.38 12.09
N ASN A 372 -10.68 -16.09 11.86
CA ASN A 372 -11.86 -15.44 12.40
C ASN A 372 -12.99 -15.44 11.37
N ARG A 373 -14.00 -16.29 11.59
CA ARG A 373 -15.16 -16.44 10.70
C ARG A 373 -15.85 -15.11 10.40
N ILE A 374 -16.00 -14.22 11.40
CA ILE A 374 -16.67 -12.92 11.23
C ILE A 374 -15.83 -12.02 10.34
N SER A 375 -14.53 -11.87 10.64
CA SER A 375 -13.61 -11.00 9.91
C SER A 375 -13.43 -11.44 8.46
N ARG A 376 -13.20 -12.73 8.24
CA ARG A 376 -13.09 -13.35 6.92
C ARG A 376 -14.36 -13.16 6.08
N ASN A 377 -15.53 -13.34 6.69
CA ASN A 377 -16.82 -13.13 6.02
C ASN A 377 -17.07 -11.64 5.71
N LYS A 378 -16.74 -10.75 6.64
CA LYS A 378 -16.82 -9.30 6.45
C LYS A 378 -15.92 -8.83 5.31
N PHE A 379 -14.71 -9.37 5.19
CA PHE A 379 -13.79 -9.12 4.07
C PHE A 379 -14.36 -9.56 2.74
N MET A 380 -14.83 -10.82 2.61
CA MET A 380 -15.44 -11.29 1.37
C MET A 380 -16.66 -10.44 0.97
N SER A 381 -17.53 -10.12 1.94
CA SER A 381 -18.69 -9.26 1.68
C SER A 381 -18.33 -7.82 1.34
N SER A 382 -17.28 -7.24 1.91
CA SER A 382 -16.88 -5.87 1.59
C SER A 382 -16.40 -5.74 0.15
N ILE A 383 -15.72 -6.77 -0.39
CA ILE A 383 -15.34 -6.82 -1.81
C ILE A 383 -16.58 -6.99 -2.68
N VAL A 384 -17.46 -7.94 -2.37
CA VAL A 384 -18.68 -8.20 -3.15
C VAL A 384 -19.60 -6.96 -3.20
N ARG A 385 -19.67 -6.18 -2.12
CA ARG A 385 -20.45 -4.93 -2.09
C ARG A 385 -19.98 -3.88 -3.10
N LYS A 386 -18.73 -3.92 -3.57
CA LYS A 386 -18.25 -2.98 -4.60
C LYS A 386 -18.93 -3.16 -5.96
N PHE A 387 -19.60 -4.29 -6.19
CA PHE A 387 -20.34 -4.60 -7.41
C PHE A 387 -21.81 -4.16 -7.35
N ASP A 388 -22.31 -3.71 -6.19
CA ASP A 388 -23.72 -3.37 -6.00
C ASP A 388 -24.12 -2.08 -6.74
N ASN A 389 -23.30 -1.04 -6.63
CA ASN A 389 -23.50 0.26 -7.29
C ASN A 389 -22.19 0.83 -7.84
N PRO A 390 -21.64 0.23 -8.90
CA PRO A 390 -20.41 0.73 -9.50
C PRO A 390 -20.65 2.11 -10.13
N ARG A 391 -19.85 3.10 -9.72
CA ARG A 391 -19.85 4.42 -10.35
C ARG A 391 -18.87 4.41 -11.53
N TRP A 392 -19.23 5.12 -12.60
CA TRP A 392 -18.37 5.22 -13.76
C TRP A 392 -17.06 5.92 -13.40
N ASN A 393 -15.94 5.29 -13.72
CA ASN A 393 -14.62 5.89 -13.79
C ASN A 393 -13.76 5.10 -14.79
N LYS A 394 -12.65 5.66 -15.26
CA LYS A 394 -11.79 5.02 -16.29
C LYS A 394 -11.30 3.62 -15.91
N PHE A 395 -11.17 3.33 -14.62
CA PHE A 395 -10.54 2.11 -14.10
C PHE A 395 -11.53 1.14 -13.44
N VAL A 396 -12.83 1.45 -13.39
CA VAL A 396 -13.80 0.72 -12.56
C VAL A 396 -13.92 -0.73 -13.01
N ILE A 397 -13.97 -0.97 -14.32
CA ILE A 397 -14.07 -2.32 -14.88
C ILE A 397 -12.78 -3.11 -14.57
N ALA A 398 -11.61 -2.49 -14.72
CA ALA A 398 -10.33 -3.12 -14.40
C ALA A 398 -10.22 -3.44 -12.90
N PHE A 399 -10.71 -2.55 -12.04
CA PHE A 399 -10.74 -2.76 -10.59
C PHE A 399 -11.71 -3.86 -10.16
N LEU A 400 -12.93 -3.90 -10.75
CA LEU A 400 -13.89 -4.97 -10.49
C LEU A 400 -13.37 -6.31 -11.02
N THR A 401 -12.68 -6.31 -12.16
CA THR A 401 -11.99 -7.50 -12.67
C THR A 401 -10.94 -7.98 -11.67
N TYR A 402 -10.07 -7.08 -11.19
CA TYR A 402 -9.10 -7.40 -10.14
C TYR A 402 -9.75 -7.97 -8.87
N CYS A 403 -10.85 -7.37 -8.39
CA CYS A 403 -11.59 -7.88 -7.24
C CYS A 403 -12.13 -9.30 -7.48
N THR A 404 -12.59 -9.57 -8.70
CA THR A 404 -13.11 -10.89 -9.10
C THR A 404 -12.00 -11.94 -9.11
N GLU A 405 -10.82 -11.60 -9.65
CA GLU A 405 -9.63 -12.46 -9.63
C GLU A 405 -9.18 -12.74 -8.21
N VAL A 406 -9.08 -11.70 -7.37
CA VAL A 406 -8.75 -11.82 -5.96
C VAL A 406 -9.66 -12.81 -5.24
N LEU A 407 -10.98 -12.68 -5.40
CA LEU A 407 -11.96 -13.56 -4.77
C LEU A 407 -11.85 -15.01 -5.27
N ALA A 408 -11.54 -15.22 -6.55
CA ALA A 408 -11.34 -16.55 -7.12
C ALA A 408 -10.08 -17.25 -6.58
N LEU A 409 -9.09 -16.48 -6.14
CA LEU A 409 -7.77 -16.97 -5.74
C LEU A 409 -7.61 -17.21 -4.23
N LEU A 410 -8.64 -16.89 -3.44
CA LEU A 410 -8.59 -17.08 -1.99
C LEU A 410 -8.32 -18.55 -1.63
N PRO A 411 -7.35 -18.83 -0.73
CA PRO A 411 -6.97 -20.19 -0.35
C PRO A 411 -7.96 -20.78 0.65
N PHE A 412 -9.15 -21.15 0.16
CA PHE A 412 -10.20 -21.72 1.00
C PHE A 412 -9.81 -23.10 1.54
N ILE A 413 -10.13 -23.34 2.82
CA ILE A 413 -9.84 -24.62 3.53
C ILE A 413 -11.08 -25.34 4.03
N ALA A 414 -12.23 -24.66 4.05
CA ALA A 414 -13.48 -25.20 4.54
C ALA A 414 -14.62 -24.90 3.56
N PRO A 415 -15.62 -25.78 3.41
CA PRO A 415 -16.73 -25.56 2.50
C PRO A 415 -17.60 -24.34 2.90
N ASP A 416 -17.63 -23.96 4.18
CA ASP A 416 -18.30 -22.74 4.67
C ASP A 416 -17.79 -21.47 3.97
N GLU A 417 -16.52 -21.44 3.55
CA GLU A 417 -15.89 -20.26 2.93
C GLU A 417 -16.44 -19.93 1.54
N PRO A 418 -16.34 -20.82 0.53
CA PRO A 418 -16.92 -20.56 -0.78
C PRO A 418 -18.45 -20.50 -0.74
N LEU A 419 -19.12 -21.23 0.17
CA LEU A 419 -20.57 -21.14 0.36
C LEU A 419 -20.99 -19.75 0.85
N TYR A 420 -20.27 -19.16 1.82
CA TYR A 420 -20.52 -17.79 2.25
C TYR A 420 -20.34 -16.79 1.11
N LEU A 421 -19.27 -16.93 0.32
CA LEU A 421 -19.01 -16.05 -0.81
C LEU A 421 -20.13 -16.13 -1.86
N ILE A 422 -20.58 -17.34 -2.21
CA ILE A 422 -21.74 -17.54 -3.10
C ILE A 422 -23.01 -16.92 -2.49
N TYR A 423 -23.25 -17.08 -1.19
CA TYR A 423 -24.37 -16.43 -0.50
C TYR A 423 -24.31 -14.89 -0.63
N ALA A 424 -23.15 -14.29 -0.44
CA ALA A 424 -22.96 -12.84 -0.60
C ALA A 424 -23.22 -12.39 -2.05
N ILE A 425 -22.73 -13.14 -3.04
CA ILE A 425 -22.98 -12.88 -4.46
C ILE A 425 -24.48 -12.94 -4.77
N ASN A 426 -25.17 -13.99 -4.30
CA ASN A 426 -26.60 -14.18 -4.53
C ASN A 426 -27.45 -13.00 -4.02
N ARG A 427 -27.06 -12.40 -2.88
CA ARG A 427 -27.75 -11.22 -2.34
C ARG A 427 -27.67 -10.02 -3.27
N VAL A 428 -26.50 -9.75 -3.86
CA VAL A 428 -26.33 -8.66 -4.83
C VAL A 428 -27.11 -8.96 -6.11
N VAL A 429 -26.96 -10.17 -6.68
CA VAL A 429 -27.66 -10.57 -7.90
C VAL A 429 -29.18 -10.47 -7.73
N GLN A 430 -29.73 -10.94 -6.60
CA GLN A 430 -31.17 -10.92 -6.36
C GLN A 430 -31.77 -9.51 -6.31
N VAL A 431 -31.05 -8.54 -5.73
CA VAL A 431 -31.52 -7.16 -5.63
C VAL A 431 -31.39 -6.44 -6.98
N ARG A 432 -30.32 -6.72 -7.74
CA ARG A 432 -29.93 -5.92 -8.90
C ARG A 432 -30.37 -6.47 -10.24
N ALA A 433 -30.47 -7.79 -10.42
CA ALA A 433 -30.70 -8.40 -11.72
C ALA A 433 -32.07 -8.04 -12.31
N GLY A 434 -33.14 -8.08 -11.50
CA GLY A 434 -34.51 -7.82 -11.95
C GLY A 434 -34.72 -6.40 -12.48
N PRO A 435 -34.43 -5.34 -11.70
CA PRO A 435 -34.52 -3.96 -12.17
C PRO A 435 -33.67 -3.71 -13.41
N LEU A 436 -32.46 -4.26 -13.45
CA LEU A 436 -31.55 -4.07 -14.57
C LEU A 436 -32.07 -4.74 -15.85
N GLU A 437 -32.62 -5.95 -15.76
CA GLU A 437 -33.23 -6.64 -16.90
C GLU A 437 -34.43 -5.85 -17.44
N ALA A 438 -35.24 -5.24 -16.56
CA ALA A 438 -36.36 -4.38 -16.96
C ALA A 438 -35.87 -3.12 -17.72
N ASN A 439 -34.82 -2.47 -17.22
CA ASN A 439 -34.22 -1.30 -17.88
C ASN A 439 -33.72 -1.65 -19.29
N PHE A 440 -32.95 -2.73 -19.44
CA PHE A 440 -32.48 -3.15 -20.77
C PHE A 440 -33.61 -3.51 -21.74
N LYS A 441 -34.71 -4.12 -21.25
CA LYS A 441 -35.90 -4.36 -22.09
C LYS A 441 -36.54 -3.06 -22.56
N ALA A 442 -36.61 -2.04 -21.70
CA ALA A 442 -37.13 -0.73 -22.06
C ALA A 442 -36.24 -0.05 -23.11
N TRP A 443 -34.92 -0.04 -22.91
CA TRP A 443 -33.96 0.50 -23.87
C TRP A 443 -34.02 -0.21 -25.23
N SER A 444 -34.04 -1.55 -25.24
CA SER A 444 -34.15 -2.33 -26.47
C SER A 444 -35.45 -2.06 -27.22
N SER A 445 -36.57 -1.89 -26.51
CA SER A 445 -37.87 -1.59 -27.12
C SER A 445 -37.92 -0.16 -27.69
N SER A 446 -37.29 0.80 -27.01
CA SER A 446 -37.15 2.17 -27.51
C SER A 446 -36.30 2.22 -28.77
N LEU A 447 -35.22 1.43 -28.82
CA LEU A 447 -34.32 1.36 -29.95
C LEU A 447 -35.01 0.78 -31.20
N SER A 448 -35.78 -0.31 -31.04
CA SER A 448 -36.56 -0.91 -32.12
C SER A 448 -37.70 -0.02 -32.63
N ARG A 449 -38.23 0.91 -31.82
CA ARG A 449 -39.23 1.89 -32.27
C ARG A 449 -38.62 3.02 -33.08
N SER A 450 -37.38 3.41 -32.79
CA SER A 450 -36.67 4.47 -33.55
C SER A 450 -36.22 4.02 -34.94
N GLU A 451 -36.03 2.72 -35.18
CA GLU A 451 -35.70 2.17 -36.51
C GLU A 451 -36.94 2.00 -37.42
N GLY A 452 -38.15 2.04 -36.85
CA GLY A 452 -39.41 1.78 -37.57
C GLY A 452 -40.10 2.99 -38.21
N ASP A 453 -39.66 4.22 -37.91
CA ASP A 453 -40.36 5.45 -38.36
C ASP A 453 -39.68 6.15 -39.56
N GLY A 454 -38.78 5.44 -40.24
CA GLY A 454 -38.09 5.91 -41.43
C GLY A 454 -38.77 5.52 -42.74
N THR A 455 -40.02 5.95 -43.00
CA THR A 455 -40.55 6.04 -44.39
C THR A 455 -41.42 7.28 -44.61
N PRO A 456 -41.35 7.93 -45.80
CA PRO A 456 -42.00 9.20 -46.05
C PRO A 456 -43.40 9.07 -46.68
N HIS A 457 -44.26 10.02 -46.30
CA HIS A 457 -45.49 10.51 -46.96
C HIS A 457 -46.86 10.05 -46.44
N GLY A 458 -47.65 11.05 -46.06
CA GLY A 458 -49.10 11.00 -45.92
C GLY A 458 -49.67 12.37 -45.54
N ASN A 459 -49.94 13.23 -46.52
CA ASN A 459 -50.77 14.42 -46.35
C ASN A 459 -52.14 14.05 -45.78
N GLY A 460 -52.57 14.71 -44.71
CA GLY A 460 -53.94 14.63 -44.18
C GLY A 460 -54.20 15.76 -43.19
N MET A 461 -55.15 16.63 -43.54
CA MET A 461 -55.48 17.90 -42.89
C MET A 461 -56.07 17.76 -41.48
N TYR A 462 -55.95 18.87 -40.72
CA TYR A 462 -56.57 19.23 -39.44
C TYR A 462 -58.04 18.80 -39.27
N PRO A 463 -58.47 18.66 -38.00
CA PRO A 463 -59.40 19.67 -37.48
C PRO A 463 -59.00 20.27 -36.12
N GLN A 464 -59.43 21.51 -35.94
CA GLN A 464 -59.15 22.43 -34.84
C GLN A 464 -60.34 22.50 -33.85
N ALA A 465 -60.02 22.66 -32.55
CA ALA A 465 -60.78 23.33 -31.47
C ALA A 465 -62.05 22.65 -30.87
N PRO A 466 -62.48 22.97 -29.61
CA PRO A 466 -62.16 24.18 -28.81
C PRO A 466 -61.83 24.01 -27.30
N ASP A 467 -61.56 25.18 -26.70
CA ASP A 467 -60.89 25.56 -25.44
C ASP A 467 -61.58 25.33 -24.07
N GLU A 468 -60.71 25.35 -23.02
CA GLU A 468 -60.82 25.85 -21.62
C GLU A 468 -61.67 25.10 -20.54
N PRO A 469 -61.50 25.32 -19.18
CA PRO A 469 -60.47 26.07 -18.38
C PRO A 469 -59.95 25.44 -17.02
N ILE A 470 -58.78 25.95 -16.53
CA ILE A 470 -58.29 26.33 -15.15
C ILE A 470 -58.22 25.34 -13.93
N HIS A 471 -57.04 25.21 -13.25
CA HIS A 471 -56.75 25.62 -11.83
C HIS A 471 -55.40 25.14 -11.20
N THR A 472 -54.53 26.10 -10.87
CA THR A 472 -53.68 26.36 -9.66
C THR A 472 -53.13 25.17 -8.82
N THR A 473 -51.85 25.13 -8.38
CA THR A 473 -51.29 26.03 -7.35
C THR A 473 -49.76 25.90 -7.21
N GLN A 474 -49.06 27.04 -7.24
CA GLN A 474 -47.69 27.25 -6.76
C GLN A 474 -47.69 27.56 -5.25
N VAL A 475 -46.66 27.13 -4.53
CA VAL A 475 -46.24 27.75 -3.26
C VAL A 475 -44.74 28.03 -3.33
N GLN A 476 -44.37 29.30 -3.22
CA GLN A 476 -43.01 29.80 -2.98
C GLN A 476 -42.78 29.97 -1.47
N SER A 477 -41.52 29.84 -1.04
CA SER A 477 -41.04 30.53 0.17
C SER A 477 -39.59 30.98 0.00
N LEU A 478 -39.34 32.18 0.53
CA LEU A 478 -38.19 33.07 0.38
C LEU A 478 -36.90 32.63 1.10
N ASP A 479 -35.81 33.25 0.63
CA ASP A 479 -34.40 33.23 1.02
C ASP A 479 -34.07 34.14 2.24
N LEU A 480 -32.87 34.03 2.86
CA LEU A 480 -32.04 35.14 3.43
C LEU A 480 -30.79 34.70 4.25
N ASN A 481 -29.69 35.47 4.02
CA ASN A 481 -28.42 35.71 4.78
C ASN A 481 -27.12 34.94 4.43
N GLY A 482 -26.15 35.59 3.74
CA GLY A 482 -25.20 36.58 4.32
C GLY A 482 -23.83 36.15 4.91
N THR A 483 -22.77 36.18 4.07
CA THR A 483 -21.36 36.65 4.32
C THR A 483 -20.35 35.81 5.15
N TYR A 484 -19.26 35.32 4.52
CA TYR A 484 -17.86 35.83 4.56
C TYR A 484 -16.85 34.79 4.01
N GLN A 485 -15.86 35.31 3.27
CA GLN A 485 -14.82 34.66 2.47
C GLN A 485 -13.54 34.37 3.30
N GLN A 486 -12.86 33.25 3.03
CA GLN A 486 -11.39 33.22 3.04
C GLN A 486 -10.83 32.12 2.13
N ASN A 487 -9.90 32.54 1.25
CA ASN A 487 -9.17 31.76 0.25
C ASN A 487 -8.10 30.84 0.88
N VAL A 488 -7.68 29.77 0.17
CA VAL A 488 -6.29 29.50 -0.29
C VAL A 488 -6.22 28.18 -1.11
N ASP A 489 -5.94 28.35 -2.41
CA ASP A 489 -5.04 27.62 -3.33
C ASP A 489 -4.98 26.08 -3.46
N VAL A 490 -5.60 25.62 -4.56
CA VAL A 490 -5.08 24.80 -5.68
C VAL A 490 -3.76 24.01 -5.48
N ARG A 491 -3.87 22.67 -5.52
CA ARG A 491 -2.81 21.74 -5.97
C ARG A 491 -3.31 20.86 -7.13
N PRO A 492 -2.47 20.48 -8.12
CA PRO A 492 -2.92 19.87 -9.37
C PRO A 492 -2.98 18.34 -9.32
N TYR A 493 -3.97 17.78 -10.02
CA TYR A 493 -4.02 16.43 -10.63
C TYR A 493 -3.70 15.20 -9.76
N LEU A 494 -4.64 14.79 -8.88
CA LEU A 494 -4.85 13.37 -8.53
C LEU A 494 -6.21 13.06 -7.86
N ASN A 495 -7.24 13.88 -8.09
CA ASN A 495 -8.43 13.90 -7.23
C ASN A 495 -9.65 13.07 -7.71
N ASP A 496 -9.53 12.26 -8.75
CA ASP A 496 -10.70 11.52 -9.28
C ASP A 496 -11.07 10.25 -8.47
N MET A 497 -10.40 9.94 -7.36
CA MET A 497 -10.61 8.67 -6.64
C MET A 497 -10.66 8.75 -5.11
N THR A 498 -10.57 9.94 -4.51
CA THR A 498 -10.64 10.13 -3.04
C THR A 498 -12.08 10.17 -2.49
N SER A 499 -13.12 10.19 -3.34
CA SER A 499 -14.51 10.37 -2.91
C SER A 499 -15.36 9.10 -2.78
N VAL A 500 -14.75 7.90 -2.80
CA VAL A 500 -15.48 6.69 -2.41
C VAL A 500 -15.48 6.64 -0.89
N ASP A 501 -16.56 7.10 -0.26
CA ASP A 501 -16.80 6.85 1.16
C ASP A 501 -16.98 5.33 1.36
N LEU A 502 -16.01 4.71 2.01
CA LEU A 502 -15.88 3.26 2.17
C LEU A 502 -16.47 2.76 3.51
N ASN A 503 -16.99 3.66 4.35
CA ASN A 503 -17.44 3.34 5.70
C ASN A 503 -18.92 3.67 5.99
N GLY A 504 -19.79 3.69 4.99
CA GLY A 504 -21.23 3.51 5.19
C GLY A 504 -21.92 4.46 6.19
N THR A 505 -21.61 5.76 6.15
CA THR A 505 -22.33 6.79 6.93
C THR A 505 -22.98 7.82 6.01
N ASN A 506 -24.32 7.91 6.03
CA ASN A 506 -25.11 8.85 5.24
C ASN A 506 -25.02 10.28 5.83
N HIS A 507 -24.45 11.23 5.09
CA HIS A 507 -24.73 12.67 5.28
C HIS A 507 -24.95 13.35 3.92
N GLN A 508 -26.11 14.00 3.77
CA GLN A 508 -26.49 14.80 2.60
C GLN A 508 -25.80 16.17 2.66
N LEU A 509 -25.21 16.62 1.54
CA LEU A 509 -24.75 17.99 1.31
C LEU A 509 -25.47 18.59 0.08
N PRO A 510 -25.73 19.91 0.03
CA PRO A 510 -26.61 20.52 -0.97
C PRO A 510 -25.88 21.06 -2.20
N ASP A 511 -26.58 21.04 -3.35
CA ASP A 511 -26.15 21.55 -4.65
C ASP A 511 -26.18 23.10 -4.73
N TYR A 512 -25.14 23.71 -5.31
CA TYR A 512 -25.15 25.09 -5.82
C TYR A 512 -24.65 25.14 -7.29
N PRO A 513 -25.20 26.04 -8.14
CA PRO A 513 -24.97 26.04 -9.59
C PRO A 513 -23.80 26.95 -10.02
N LEU A 514 -23.10 26.59 -11.11
CA LEU A 514 -22.08 27.44 -11.73
C LEU A 514 -22.42 27.81 -13.18
N SER A 515 -22.37 29.12 -13.42
CA SER A 515 -22.60 29.85 -14.67
C SER A 515 -21.54 29.63 -15.76
N HIS A 516 -21.98 29.91 -16.98
CA HIS A 516 -21.23 30.08 -18.23
C HIS A 516 -20.07 31.10 -18.18
N ASN A 517 -18.95 30.74 -18.81
CA ASN A 517 -18.09 31.52 -19.75
C ASN A 517 -16.72 30.80 -19.86
N GLY A 518 -16.05 30.57 -21.00
CA GLY A 518 -16.29 30.81 -22.40
C GLY A 518 -15.11 30.23 -23.20
N ARG A 519 -15.43 29.54 -24.31
CA ARG A 519 -14.72 29.46 -25.60
C ARG A 519 -13.21 29.08 -25.63
N SER A 520 -12.90 27.94 -26.24
CA SER A 520 -12.26 27.95 -27.57
C SER A 520 -12.49 26.64 -28.34
N LYS A 521 -13.14 26.78 -29.50
CA LYS A 521 -13.42 25.73 -30.49
C LYS A 521 -12.15 25.51 -31.32
N VAL A 522 -11.65 24.28 -31.38
CA VAL A 522 -10.85 23.80 -32.51
C VAL A 522 -11.56 22.58 -33.07
N LYS A 523 -12.19 22.77 -34.24
CA LYS A 523 -12.78 21.73 -35.07
C LYS A 523 -11.64 20.90 -35.68
N LEU A 524 -11.67 19.58 -35.50
CA LEU A 524 -11.15 18.67 -36.51
C LEU A 524 -12.34 18.05 -37.26
N HIS A 525 -12.31 18.22 -38.58
CA HIS A 525 -13.27 17.62 -39.50
C HIS A 525 -13.03 16.10 -39.58
N ALA A 526 -14.05 15.31 -39.28
CA ALA A 526 -14.26 14.00 -39.87
C ALA A 526 -15.54 14.09 -40.70
N ALA A 527 -15.41 13.81 -41.99
CA ALA A 527 -16.46 13.91 -42.98
C ALA A 527 -17.41 12.71 -42.89
N GLY A 528 -18.72 13.02 -42.87
CA GLY A 528 -19.76 12.29 -43.58
C GLY A 528 -20.08 10.86 -43.12
N PHE A 529 -20.97 10.73 -42.15
CA PHE A 529 -22.26 10.01 -42.27
C PHE A 529 -23.20 10.60 -41.21
N ALA A 530 -24.33 11.17 -41.66
CA ALA A 530 -25.41 11.62 -40.80
C ALA A 530 -26.43 10.49 -40.61
N ASP A 531 -27.15 10.57 -39.48
CA ASP A 531 -28.45 9.97 -39.17
C ASP A 531 -28.53 8.52 -38.68
N ALA A 532 -28.50 8.35 -37.35
CA ALA A 532 -29.60 7.86 -36.52
C ALA A 532 -29.16 7.80 -35.04
N PHE A 533 -30.09 8.00 -34.10
CA PHE A 533 -29.93 7.93 -32.63
C PHE A 533 -29.38 9.17 -31.91
N THR A 534 -30.30 9.98 -31.40
CA THR A 534 -30.02 10.97 -30.36
C THR A 534 -30.62 10.48 -29.04
N PHE A 535 -29.85 9.70 -28.27
CA PHE A 535 -30.15 9.62 -26.84
C PHE A 535 -30.02 11.04 -26.26
N SER A 536 -30.94 11.43 -25.38
CA SER A 536 -30.69 12.62 -24.56
C SER A 536 -29.41 12.38 -23.74
N LYS A 537 -28.68 13.44 -23.39
CA LYS A 537 -27.46 13.30 -22.58
C LYS A 537 -27.73 12.51 -21.29
N ASP A 538 -28.88 12.75 -20.67
CA ASP A 538 -29.33 12.07 -19.45
C ASP A 538 -29.66 10.59 -19.67
N ASP A 539 -30.21 10.22 -20.83
CA ASP A 539 -30.48 8.82 -21.17
C ASP A 539 -29.19 8.06 -21.48
N LEU A 540 -28.21 8.71 -22.11
CA LEU A 540 -26.91 8.10 -22.38
C LEU A 540 -26.16 7.78 -21.08
N GLU A 541 -26.18 8.68 -20.10
CA GLU A 541 -25.58 8.47 -18.78
C GLU A 541 -26.25 7.31 -18.03
N LYS A 542 -27.59 7.20 -18.09
CA LYS A 542 -28.34 6.06 -17.51
C LYS A 542 -28.01 4.74 -18.18
N VAL A 543 -27.97 4.71 -19.51
CA VAL A 543 -27.59 3.50 -20.27
C VAL A 543 -26.18 3.04 -19.91
N GLN A 544 -25.22 3.97 -19.80
CA GLN A 544 -23.86 3.65 -19.38
C GLN A 544 -23.79 3.09 -17.96
N ALA A 545 -24.57 3.65 -17.02
CA ALA A 545 -24.66 3.16 -15.65
C ALA A 545 -25.28 1.75 -15.56
N ASP A 546 -26.32 1.48 -16.35
CA ASP A 546 -26.94 0.16 -16.48
C ASP A 546 -25.94 -0.85 -17.09
N CYS A 547 -25.22 -0.47 -18.16
CA CYS A 547 -24.17 -1.30 -18.75
C CYS A 547 -23.06 -1.66 -17.77
N LEU A 548 -22.60 -0.68 -17.00
CA LEU A 548 -21.58 -0.91 -15.98
C LEU A 548 -22.09 -1.86 -14.87
N SER A 549 -23.34 -1.67 -14.44
CA SER A 549 -23.99 -2.57 -13.48
C SER A 549 -24.13 -3.99 -14.04
N ALA A 550 -24.42 -4.13 -15.33
CA ALA A 550 -24.51 -5.44 -16.00
C ALA A 550 -23.17 -6.15 -16.02
N ILE A 551 -22.10 -5.43 -16.38
CA ILE A 551 -20.73 -5.94 -16.36
C ILE A 551 -20.34 -6.41 -14.96
N ALA A 552 -20.66 -5.62 -13.93
CA ALA A 552 -20.40 -5.99 -12.53
C ALA A 552 -21.12 -7.30 -12.14
N LEU A 553 -22.40 -7.44 -12.47
CA LEU A 553 -23.14 -8.68 -12.22
C LEU A 553 -22.59 -9.87 -13.03
N GLN A 554 -22.24 -9.69 -14.29
CA GLN A 554 -21.64 -10.74 -15.11
C GLN A 554 -20.32 -11.25 -14.50
N LEU A 555 -19.46 -10.36 -14.00
CA LEU A 555 -18.24 -10.74 -13.30
C LEU A 555 -18.53 -11.59 -12.05
N LEU A 556 -19.50 -11.18 -11.24
CA LEU A 556 -19.93 -11.96 -10.06
C LEU A 556 -20.52 -13.32 -10.42
N LEU A 557 -21.36 -13.40 -11.46
CA LEU A 557 -21.96 -14.65 -11.93
C LEU A 557 -20.90 -15.63 -12.44
N LYS A 558 -19.89 -15.12 -13.17
CA LYS A 558 -18.73 -15.93 -13.58
C LYS A 558 -17.93 -16.45 -12.40
N LEU A 559 -17.68 -15.61 -11.40
CA LEU A 559 -17.03 -16.02 -10.16
C LEU A 559 -17.84 -17.10 -9.44
N LYS A 560 -19.16 -16.91 -9.27
CA LYS A 560 -20.05 -17.90 -8.67
C LYS A 560 -19.99 -19.24 -9.40
N ARG A 561 -20.09 -19.23 -10.74
CA ARG A 561 -19.97 -20.44 -11.57
C ARG A 561 -18.61 -21.12 -11.38
N HIS A 562 -17.53 -20.35 -11.39
CA HIS A 562 -16.18 -20.86 -11.16
C HIS A 562 -16.07 -21.53 -9.78
N LEU A 563 -16.58 -20.91 -8.72
CA LEU A 563 -16.57 -21.48 -7.36
C LEU A 563 -17.37 -22.78 -7.27
N LYS A 564 -18.57 -22.84 -7.88
CA LYS A 564 -19.39 -24.07 -7.93
C LYS A 564 -18.61 -25.24 -8.57
N ILE A 565 -17.94 -24.99 -9.69
CA ILE A 565 -17.15 -26.00 -10.40
C ILE A 565 -15.92 -26.40 -9.59
N MET A 566 -15.15 -25.42 -9.11
CA MET A 566 -13.90 -25.63 -8.36
C MET A 566 -14.10 -26.45 -7.10
N TYR A 567 -15.18 -26.20 -6.36
CA TYR A 567 -15.43 -26.84 -5.08
C TYR A 567 -16.52 -27.93 -5.14
N SER A 568 -16.95 -28.30 -6.35
CA SER A 568 -18.01 -29.31 -6.59
C SER A 568 -19.28 -29.05 -5.76
N LEU A 569 -19.72 -27.78 -5.70
CA LEU A 569 -20.88 -27.37 -4.90
C LEU A 569 -22.16 -27.55 -5.72
N ASP A 570 -23.14 -28.23 -5.13
CA ASP A 570 -24.49 -28.41 -5.64
C ASP A 570 -25.38 -27.19 -5.33
N ASP A 571 -26.40 -26.98 -6.15
CA ASP A 571 -27.29 -25.83 -6.00
C ASP A 571 -28.12 -25.88 -4.72
N ALA A 572 -28.50 -27.07 -4.24
CA ALA A 572 -29.24 -27.22 -3.00
C ALA A 572 -28.47 -26.68 -1.78
N ARG A 573 -27.14 -26.84 -1.73
CA ARG A 573 -26.29 -26.24 -0.69
C ARG A 573 -26.09 -24.74 -0.88
N CYS A 574 -26.01 -24.28 -2.13
CA CYS A 574 -25.77 -22.87 -2.48
C CYS A 574 -27.02 -21.97 -2.31
N GLN A 575 -28.21 -22.55 -2.37
CA GLN A 575 -29.48 -21.85 -2.17
C GLN A 575 -29.69 -21.54 -0.69
N GLY A 576 -29.00 -20.55 -0.15
CA GLY A 576 -29.17 -20.16 1.23
C GLY A 576 -30.57 -19.60 1.52
N GLY A 577 -31.34 -20.30 2.37
CA GLY A 577 -32.61 -19.86 2.94
C GLY A 577 -33.67 -19.33 1.96
N MET A 578 -33.52 -19.53 0.66
CA MET A 578 -34.50 -19.14 -0.33
C MET A 578 -35.43 -20.32 -0.58
N THR A 579 -36.73 -20.07 -0.38
CA THR A 579 -37.88 -20.96 -0.61
C THR A 579 -38.45 -21.71 0.60
N HIS A 580 -38.86 -20.98 1.65
CA HIS A 580 -40.05 -21.40 2.40
C HIS A 580 -41.37 -21.03 1.68
N LEU A 581 -41.31 -20.34 0.52
CA LEU A 581 -42.49 -19.90 -0.22
C LEU A 581 -42.65 -20.43 -1.66
N THR A 582 -41.75 -21.29 -2.15
CA THR A 582 -41.81 -21.75 -3.58
C THR A 582 -41.83 -23.27 -3.77
N VAL A 583 -42.00 -24.06 -2.71
CA VAL A 583 -42.01 -25.55 -2.78
C VAL A 583 -43.40 -26.14 -2.47
N LEU A 584 -44.49 -25.48 -2.90
CA LEU A 584 -45.85 -26.03 -2.76
C LEU A 584 -46.52 -26.44 -4.08
N TYR A 585 -45.74 -26.63 -5.13
CA TYR A 585 -46.23 -27.25 -6.37
C TYR A 585 -45.17 -28.17 -6.95
N LEU A 586 -45.01 -29.37 -6.41
CA LEU A 586 -44.76 -30.59 -7.19
C LEU A 586 -44.74 -31.80 -6.25
N SER A 587 -45.69 -32.70 -6.48
CA SER A 587 -46.03 -33.83 -5.62
C SER A 587 -45.18 -35.07 -5.94
N LEU A 588 -45.05 -35.93 -4.91
CA LEU A 588 -44.76 -37.38 -4.90
C LEU A 588 -43.31 -37.89 -4.79
N ARG A 589 -43.03 -38.43 -3.58
CA ARG A 589 -42.24 -39.61 -3.19
C ARG A 589 -40.79 -39.70 -3.69
N CYS A 590 -39.84 -39.41 -2.79
CA CYS A 590 -38.67 -40.25 -2.47
C CYS A 590 -37.96 -39.72 -1.21
N PHE A 591 -37.28 -40.61 -0.47
CA PHE A 591 -36.58 -40.40 0.81
C PHE A 591 -35.97 -39.00 1.03
N PRO A 592 -36.18 -38.34 2.18
CA PRO A 592 -35.56 -37.04 2.45
C PRO A 592 -34.10 -37.23 2.87
N ILE A 593 -33.18 -37.09 1.93
CA ILE A 593 -31.85 -36.58 2.29
C ILE A 593 -32.07 -35.07 2.46
N PHE A 594 -32.18 -34.61 3.70
CA PHE A 594 -32.24 -33.18 4.02
C PHE A 594 -30.90 -32.53 3.63
N ILE A 595 -30.77 -32.08 2.37
CA ILE A 595 -29.70 -31.14 2.00
C ILE A 595 -30.18 -29.76 2.45
N GLN A 596 -29.80 -29.39 3.66
CA GLN A 596 -30.12 -28.09 4.24
C GLN A 596 -29.34 -26.98 3.52
N ALA A 597 -30.08 -25.99 3.04
CA ALA A 597 -29.61 -24.72 2.50
C ALA A 597 -28.57 -24.02 3.40
N TYR A 598 -27.53 -23.42 2.82
CA TYR A 598 -26.53 -22.66 3.58
C TYR A 598 -27.14 -21.49 4.36
N SER A 599 -26.82 -21.37 5.65
CA SER A 599 -27.18 -20.21 6.46
C SER A 599 -25.94 -19.59 7.10
N PRO A 600 -25.69 -18.28 6.93
CA PRO A 600 -24.51 -17.63 7.50
C PRO A 600 -24.52 -17.62 9.04
N SER A 601 -25.70 -17.73 9.68
CA SER A 601 -25.83 -17.80 11.14
C SER A 601 -25.60 -19.20 11.70
N GLU A 602 -25.64 -20.24 10.87
CA GLU A 602 -25.40 -21.61 11.31
C GLU A 602 -23.89 -21.90 11.45
N PRO A 603 -23.48 -22.69 12.47
CA PRO A 603 -22.09 -23.11 12.61
C PRO A 603 -21.70 -24.07 11.48
N PRO A 604 -20.41 -24.10 11.08
CA PRO A 604 -19.93 -25.04 10.07
C PRO A 604 -20.21 -26.49 10.48
N LYS A 605 -20.74 -27.31 9.56
CA LYS A 605 -21.01 -28.72 9.82
C LYS A 605 -19.69 -29.51 9.89
N PRO A 606 -19.39 -30.19 11.02
CA PRO A 606 -18.18 -31.00 11.12
C PRO A 606 -18.28 -32.23 10.20
N GLY A 607 -17.28 -32.43 9.33
CA GLY A 607 -17.18 -33.61 8.47
C GLY A 607 -17.63 -33.44 7.02
N ASP A 608 -18.01 -32.24 6.57
CA ASP A 608 -18.29 -31.99 5.17
C ASP A 608 -17.04 -32.21 4.31
N VAL A 609 -17.14 -33.09 3.30
CA VAL A 609 -16.04 -33.41 2.39
C VAL A 609 -15.69 -32.16 1.57
N PHE A 610 -14.49 -31.62 1.79
CA PHE A 610 -13.94 -30.52 1.01
C PHE A 610 -13.15 -31.10 -0.18
N SER A 611 -13.69 -30.94 -1.39
CA SER A 611 -13.02 -31.34 -2.63
C SER A 611 -12.70 -30.09 -3.45
N LYS A 612 -11.45 -29.99 -3.90
CA LYS A 612 -10.98 -28.90 -4.77
C LYS A 612 -10.51 -29.47 -6.10
N GLN A 613 -11.03 -28.95 -7.18
CA GLN A 613 -10.58 -29.20 -8.55
C GLN A 613 -9.55 -28.12 -8.93
N ASN A 614 -8.61 -28.40 -9.84
CA ASN A 614 -7.67 -27.40 -10.36
C ASN A 614 -8.16 -26.89 -11.72
N VAL A 615 -9.16 -26.02 -11.72
CA VAL A 615 -9.67 -25.35 -12.92
C VAL A 615 -9.16 -23.90 -12.92
N PRO A 616 -8.49 -23.42 -13.98
CA PRO A 616 -8.07 -22.03 -14.04
C PRO A 616 -9.28 -21.10 -14.17
N PHE A 617 -9.23 -19.95 -13.49
CA PHE A 617 -10.22 -18.89 -13.66
C PHE A 617 -9.77 -17.97 -14.80
N ASN A 618 -10.54 -17.93 -15.90
CA ASN A 618 -10.25 -17.10 -17.05
C ASN A 618 -11.34 -16.02 -17.22
N ILE A 619 -10.96 -14.75 -17.01
CA ILE A 619 -11.83 -13.59 -17.30
C ILE A 619 -11.60 -13.04 -18.72
N CYS A 620 -10.40 -13.24 -19.28
CA CYS A 620 -9.91 -12.60 -20.51
C CYS A 620 -10.74 -12.86 -21.78
N GLU A 621 -11.61 -13.88 -21.80
CA GLU A 621 -12.42 -14.21 -22.97
C GLU A 621 -13.64 -13.28 -23.16
N SER A 622 -13.89 -12.33 -22.25
CA SER A 622 -15.02 -11.42 -22.36
C SER A 622 -14.63 -9.97 -22.48
N GLN A 623 -15.18 -9.32 -23.51
CA GLN A 623 -15.01 -7.90 -23.76
C GLN A 623 -15.88 -7.10 -22.78
N PHE A 624 -15.32 -6.76 -21.63
CA PHE A 624 -15.92 -5.81 -20.71
C PHE A 624 -15.58 -4.38 -21.15
N SER A 625 -16.16 -3.96 -22.28
CA SER A 625 -16.13 -2.57 -22.74
C SER A 625 -17.51 -1.94 -22.56
N LEU A 626 -17.54 -0.62 -22.38
CA LEU A 626 -18.78 0.13 -22.52
C LEU A 626 -19.20 0.14 -23.99
N PRO A 627 -20.50 -0.05 -24.30
CA PRO A 627 -20.96 -0.03 -25.68
C PRO A 627 -20.78 1.36 -26.28
N THR A 628 -20.27 1.40 -27.51
CA THR A 628 -20.04 2.60 -28.31
C THR A 628 -21.10 2.79 -29.39
N CYS A 629 -21.88 1.75 -29.69
CA CYS A 629 -22.99 1.78 -30.63
C CYS A 629 -24.22 1.03 -30.09
N PRO A 630 -25.44 1.28 -30.63
CA PRO A 630 -26.65 0.61 -30.19
C PRO A 630 -26.65 -0.91 -30.42
N GLN A 631 -25.98 -1.40 -31.45
CA GLN A 631 -25.82 -2.83 -31.71
C GLN A 631 -25.01 -3.51 -30.59
N GLU A 632 -23.96 -2.86 -30.08
CA GLU A 632 -23.21 -3.34 -28.93
C GLU A 632 -24.06 -3.35 -27.66
N LEU A 633 -24.98 -2.39 -27.49
CA LEU A 633 -25.91 -2.39 -26.35
C LEU A 633 -26.84 -3.62 -26.36
N ILE A 634 -27.41 -3.96 -27.52
CA ILE A 634 -28.24 -5.16 -27.68
C ILE A 634 -27.40 -6.42 -27.39
N GLN A 635 -26.17 -6.47 -27.90
CA GLN A 635 -25.27 -7.59 -27.64
C GLN A 635 -24.97 -7.75 -26.15
N ARG A 636 -24.65 -6.66 -25.43
CA ARG A 636 -24.39 -6.69 -23.98
C ARG A 636 -25.62 -7.17 -23.20
N TYR A 637 -26.81 -6.76 -23.61
CA TYR A 637 -28.05 -7.26 -23.02
C TYR A 637 -28.23 -8.77 -23.24
N GLN A 638 -27.95 -9.29 -24.45
CA GLN A 638 -28.02 -10.73 -24.71
C GLN A 638 -26.99 -11.51 -23.89
N GLU A 639 -25.75 -11.02 -23.78
CA GLU A 639 -24.70 -11.58 -22.94
C GLU A 639 -25.13 -11.62 -21.46
N PHE A 640 -25.71 -10.54 -20.96
CA PHE A 640 -26.24 -10.46 -19.60
C PHE A 640 -27.39 -11.46 -19.37
N LYS A 641 -28.34 -11.53 -20.30
CA LYS A 641 -29.46 -12.47 -20.24
C LYS A 641 -28.99 -13.92 -20.26
N ASN A 642 -27.98 -14.23 -21.06
CA ASN A 642 -27.37 -15.56 -21.10
C ASN A 642 -26.68 -15.89 -19.77
N ALA A 643 -25.94 -14.94 -19.18
CA ALA A 643 -25.31 -15.13 -17.87
C ALA A 643 -26.35 -15.41 -16.76
N LEU A 644 -27.50 -14.72 -16.77
CA LEU A 644 -28.60 -15.00 -15.84
C LEU A 644 -29.23 -16.37 -16.06
N LYS A 645 -29.41 -16.80 -17.31
CA LYS A 645 -29.91 -18.15 -17.62
C LYS A 645 -28.94 -19.22 -17.14
N GLU A 646 -27.65 -19.06 -17.40
CA GLU A 646 -26.62 -20.00 -16.95
C GLU A 646 -26.58 -20.14 -15.42
N ASP A 647 -26.88 -19.08 -14.68
CA ASP A 647 -26.95 -19.13 -13.21
C ASP A 647 -28.03 -20.07 -12.68
N THR A 648 -29.12 -20.27 -13.45
CA THR A 648 -30.22 -21.18 -13.11
C THR A 648 -29.94 -22.65 -13.43
N VAL A 649 -28.82 -22.94 -14.10
CA VAL A 649 -28.45 -24.31 -14.51
C VAL A 649 -27.79 -25.06 -13.34
N ASP A 650 -28.30 -26.25 -13.04
CA ASP A 650 -27.70 -27.14 -12.05
C ASP A 650 -26.46 -27.85 -12.61
N TYR A 651 -25.28 -27.38 -12.18
CA TYR A 651 -23.98 -27.92 -12.58
C TYR A 651 -23.55 -29.17 -11.80
N SER A 652 -24.36 -29.63 -10.83
CA SER A 652 -24.13 -30.91 -10.12
C SER A 652 -24.08 -32.09 -11.10
N LEU A 653 -24.86 -32.02 -12.19
CA LEU A 653 -24.92 -33.04 -13.24
C LEU A 653 -23.65 -33.08 -14.12
N TYR A 654 -22.97 -31.95 -14.33
CA TYR A 654 -21.74 -31.88 -15.13
C TYR A 654 -20.51 -32.37 -14.35
N THR A 655 -20.45 -32.11 -13.05
CA THR A 655 -19.35 -32.54 -12.19
C THR A 655 -19.45 -34.01 -11.77
N ALA A 656 -20.66 -34.60 -11.77
CA ALA A 656 -20.87 -36.02 -11.48
C ALA A 656 -20.17 -36.98 -12.47
N ASN A 657 -19.93 -36.54 -13.71
CA ASN A 657 -19.33 -37.35 -14.77
C ASN A 657 -17.79 -37.25 -14.85
N ILE A 658 -17.16 -36.40 -14.05
CA ILE A 658 -15.70 -36.31 -13.98
C ILE A 658 -15.22 -37.38 -12.98
N LYS A 659 -14.63 -38.46 -13.52
CA LYS A 659 -14.21 -39.66 -12.77
C LYS A 659 -13.56 -39.31 -11.42
N ARG A 660 -14.30 -39.53 -10.32
CA ARG A 660 -13.77 -39.48 -8.95
C ARG A 660 -12.66 -40.53 -8.84
N LYS A 661 -11.40 -40.11 -8.84
CA LYS A 661 -10.27 -41.01 -8.62
C LYS A 661 -10.28 -41.42 -7.14
N ARG A 662 -10.94 -42.55 -6.85
CA ARG A 662 -11.05 -43.14 -5.52
C ARG A 662 -9.63 -43.40 -4.99
N GLN A 663 -9.26 -42.76 -3.87
CA GLN A 663 -8.04 -43.15 -3.15
C GLN A 663 -8.22 -44.59 -2.66
N THR A 664 -7.31 -45.47 -3.07
CA THR A 664 -7.25 -46.85 -2.62
C THR A 664 -6.79 -46.89 -1.15
N PRO A 665 -7.36 -47.75 -0.30
CA PRO A 665 -6.93 -47.88 1.08
C PRO A 665 -5.53 -48.53 1.10
N ARG A 666 -4.51 -47.80 1.59
CA ARG A 666 -3.14 -48.29 1.74
C ARG A 666 -3.11 -49.45 2.75
N LYS A 667 -2.84 -50.67 2.26
CA LYS A 667 -2.40 -51.79 3.11
C LYS A 667 -0.97 -51.55 3.57
N ILE A 668 -0.75 -51.73 4.87
CA ILE A 668 0.54 -51.77 5.55
C ILE A 668 1.39 -52.92 5.02
N ARG A 669 2.64 -52.67 4.59
CA ARG A 669 3.73 -53.66 4.64
C ARG A 669 5.12 -53.00 4.60
N LYS A 670 6.03 -53.60 5.38
CA LYS A 670 7.37 -53.15 5.78
C LYS A 670 8.48 -53.39 4.73
N SER A 671 9.45 -52.46 4.73
CA SER A 671 10.92 -52.58 4.61
C SER A 671 11.65 -53.14 3.36
N GLY A 672 12.62 -52.35 2.86
CA GLY A 672 13.81 -52.77 2.11
C GLY A 672 14.45 -51.60 1.30
N PRO A 673 15.76 -51.25 1.45
CA PRO A 673 16.35 -50.04 0.87
C PRO A 673 17.15 -50.32 -0.42
N MET A 674 17.08 -49.44 -1.43
CA MET A 674 18.21 -49.08 -2.31
C MET A 674 17.93 -47.85 -3.21
N VAL A 675 18.77 -46.83 -3.00
CA VAL A 675 19.40 -45.80 -3.86
C VAL A 675 18.89 -45.56 -5.31
N GLY A 676 18.60 -44.29 -5.64
CA GLY A 676 18.70 -43.77 -7.02
C GLY A 676 17.90 -42.51 -7.38
N ALA A 677 18.48 -41.32 -7.12
CA ALA A 677 18.44 -40.07 -7.90
C ALA A 677 17.14 -39.26 -8.17
N ASN A 678 17.22 -37.97 -7.78
CA ASN A 678 16.77 -36.74 -8.47
C ASN A 678 15.30 -36.26 -8.38
N ILE A 679 15.07 -35.24 -7.53
CA ILE A 679 14.65 -33.84 -7.83
C ILE A 679 13.79 -33.27 -6.68
N ASP A 680 14.30 -32.20 -6.06
CA ASP A 680 13.79 -31.39 -4.94
C ASP A 680 12.32 -30.98 -5.13
N GLU A 681 11.34 -31.33 -4.28
CA GLU A 681 11.03 -30.93 -2.89
C GLU A 681 10.59 -29.45 -2.71
N ASP A 682 9.27 -29.32 -2.57
CA ASP A 682 8.51 -28.17 -2.07
C ASP A 682 8.87 -27.92 -0.59
N ASP A 683 9.47 -26.76 -0.29
CA ASP A 683 9.61 -26.26 1.07
C ASP A 683 8.29 -25.59 1.53
N ASP A 684 7.39 -26.41 2.08
CA ASP A 684 6.34 -25.98 2.99
C ASP A 684 6.95 -25.81 4.40
N GLU A 685 7.45 -24.61 4.72
CA GLU A 685 7.77 -24.27 6.11
C GLU A 685 6.49 -24.00 6.91
N ASP A 686 6.11 -25.01 7.71
CA ASP A 686 5.15 -24.94 8.81
C ASP A 686 5.60 -23.93 9.89
N TRP A 687 5.12 -22.69 9.81
CA TRP A 687 5.16 -21.75 10.94
C TRP A 687 3.88 -21.86 11.78
N ALA A 688 3.76 -22.97 12.51
CA ALA A 688 2.75 -23.14 13.55
C ALA A 688 3.37 -22.83 14.92
N GLY A 689 3.19 -21.60 15.40
CA GLY A 689 3.49 -21.20 16.78
C GLY A 689 2.61 -21.97 17.77
N GLY A 690 3.17 -23.01 18.37
CA GLY A 690 2.52 -23.79 19.43
C GLY A 690 2.41 -23.00 20.73
N MET A 691 1.17 -22.73 21.14
CA MET A 691 0.80 -22.22 22.47
C MET A 691 1.19 -23.26 23.54
N ARG A 692 2.24 -23.00 24.34
CA ARG A 692 2.57 -23.80 25.53
C ARG A 692 1.96 -23.16 26.78
N ASN A 693 0.83 -23.73 27.23
CA ASN A 693 0.36 -23.57 28.59
C ASN A 693 1.32 -24.29 29.55
N ILE A 694 2.00 -23.52 30.40
CA ILE A 694 2.81 -24.04 31.50
C ILE A 694 1.85 -24.24 32.70
N ASN A 695 1.48 -25.48 32.96
CA ASN A 695 0.92 -25.89 34.25
C ASN A 695 2.03 -26.50 35.11
N PHE A 696 2.28 -25.88 36.25
CA PHE A 696 3.12 -26.40 37.32
C PHE A 696 2.39 -27.54 38.05
N SER A 697 3.00 -28.72 38.11
CA SER A 697 2.78 -29.66 39.21
C SER A 697 4.02 -30.53 39.40
N GLY A 698 4.59 -30.43 40.60
CA GLY A 698 5.88 -31.02 40.96
C GLY A 698 5.87 -32.54 41.10
N GLY A 699 7.08 -33.10 41.04
CA GLY A 699 7.35 -34.50 41.32
C GLY A 699 8.85 -34.73 41.42
N ARG A 700 9.39 -34.64 42.65
CA ARG A 700 10.75 -35.04 43.01
C ARG A 700 11.05 -36.47 42.53
N ARG A 701 12.23 -36.70 41.95
CA ARG A 701 13.15 -37.79 42.36
C ARG A 701 14.53 -37.65 41.73
N THR A 702 15.49 -37.51 42.63
CA THR A 702 16.95 -37.66 42.49
C THR A 702 17.36 -39.08 42.08
N SER A 703 18.34 -39.22 41.18
CA SER A 703 19.44 -40.18 41.33
C SER A 703 20.53 -39.93 40.28
N LEU A 704 21.75 -39.74 40.79
CA LEU A 704 23.01 -39.75 40.03
C LEU A 704 23.27 -41.11 39.38
N ARG A 705 23.94 -41.13 38.22
CA ARG A 705 25.18 -41.89 38.04
C ARG A 705 25.95 -41.47 36.78
N SER A 706 27.26 -41.58 36.92
CA SER A 706 28.31 -41.02 36.09
C SER A 706 28.68 -41.86 34.86
N SER A 707 29.45 -41.19 34.00
CA SER A 707 30.72 -41.64 33.39
C SER A 707 30.71 -42.48 32.11
N ARG A 708 31.34 -41.84 31.10
CA ARG A 708 32.52 -42.24 30.29
C ARG A 708 32.30 -42.66 28.83
N GLN A 709 33.04 -41.92 27.97
CA GLN A 709 33.83 -42.32 26.80
C GLN A 709 33.04 -42.92 25.62
N TYR A 710 33.16 -42.46 24.37
CA TYR A 710 34.18 -41.73 23.63
C TYR A 710 33.54 -40.68 22.72
#